data_AF-A0A354GSK0-F1
#
_entry.id   AF-A0A354GSK0-F1
#
_cell.length_a   1.000
_cell.length_b   1.000
_cell.length_c   1.000
_cell.angle_alpha   90.00
_cell.angle_beta   90.00
_cell.angle_gamma   90.00
#
_symmetry.space_group_name_H-M   'P 1'
#
loop_
_entity.id
_entity.type
_entity.pdbx_description
1 polymer ?
#
loop_
_entity_poly.entity_id
_entity_poly.type
_entity_poly.pdbx_seq_one_letter_code
_entity_poly.pdbx_strand_id
1 'polypeptide(L)'
;MQLGPYRLLAQLDAGRDGASYRAANAAGNPAEVRVLSGAVADAERWKALSKRLRLATTFDHPASVRIQSLELDHDPPFVALDWVEGTSLAESFAQAMPPPEEGLRIAEGLCDVVADAHRLGLVHGRLRPISIRLTDAGGLKLDFTGVEAGALSDPAAHAEMSAACVAPEVEAGGKADAAADLYSLGMILYWLLRGGTTLPGHTPREIAGNIQQETRTFRVSWQHLVPLLLAADPAERPQARMVLDRLQKDGSDVEDAPDAQTVLGQTVHRESSAKAPPTQVGRFRLMEKLGEGGMGSVYRAEDTTDGTIAAVKLLQGRWNDLEGAWQRLRKEARMLAEVNNPYVANFIEINEHEGAPYLVMEFVEGESLSKTLARRKRLPEVEAVAVMADVARALVEAHRRGIVHRDVKPENILLQMGSLRVKLCDFGLARHVLQSESLNLTQAGTAVGTPFYASPEQCAGARIDARTDVYAMGATLYHLLAGRPPFVAETALGLSFLHANKPPPPLREFNPDVSDGVCRIVEKALAKHPDDRQADAEAFLLELERLRRGEAVSLVVHPRLPPAAPGKVLHYEWTWELEAAPDQMWPHVANTERLNRAIGLPAVDFTTEPDPSGGTRRFGEARKAGVVNSWREHPFEWVEGRRLGVLREYHRGVFKWMASTVELKPRGDGGTSLTHRLRIEPRGLLGRLIAAVEVGIKGKRALERVYRRIDGYAGGKLGRPETSDPFEPAPPMKPAGRRRLEGLLNRLIELRLDPGVVEKLGDFLSHAPPQEVARIRPLAMAERLGLDANQLTAACLHGAREGLLVLLWDILCPICRIPSGVKDALQAVSEHEHCPACDLDFKPDFGEAVEMIFRVHPEVRASELATYCVGGPAHSPHVAAQVRVAPDETIELELALSEGAYRLRGPQLPYARDFQVRTTAAARRWDLTLGQGEPPRTPAALQAGRQIVTLTNEHPVEVVVRIERTASRADALTAVRASTLSLFRELFPGEALSPGRLAGVTSLTLLVTDLDPAGRLYEKLGDARAFDVLHGYLQAVGESVKREGGAVVKAVGEGMLASFIDPAAAVRVGLTLAGRAVSGAENGLRPRVAVHRGPVMVATINDHLDYFGSTVSQASRLTQRAAGGELVLTQTVASDPEVADVLRSRGLLIEVLPEEASSSMAGFLHRITVPARFPVE
;
A
#
# COMPACT_ATOMS: atom_id res chain seq x y z
N MET A 1 -64.97 13.72 -37.51
CA MET A 1 -64.16 14.84 -38.04
C MET A 1 -62.91 14.27 -38.68
N GLN A 2 -62.44 14.79 -39.82
CA GLN A 2 -61.22 14.30 -40.48
C GLN A 2 -60.05 15.20 -40.07
N LEU A 3 -58.93 14.60 -39.65
CA LEU A 3 -57.70 15.30 -39.26
C LEU A 3 -56.52 14.56 -39.90
N GLY A 4 -55.92 15.16 -40.94
CA GLY A 4 -54.95 14.48 -41.80
C GLY A 4 -55.49 13.14 -42.33
N PRO A 5 -54.73 12.03 -42.24
CA PRO A 5 -55.18 10.70 -42.67
C PRO A 5 -56.10 10.01 -41.66
N TYR A 6 -56.48 10.66 -40.55
CA TYR A 6 -57.27 10.06 -39.48
C TYR A 6 -58.69 10.59 -39.40
N ARG A 7 -59.66 9.68 -39.25
CA ARG A 7 -61.06 10.01 -38.96
C ARG A 7 -61.30 9.90 -37.46
N LEU A 8 -61.49 11.04 -36.79
CA LEU A 8 -61.84 11.12 -35.37
C LEU A 8 -63.27 10.61 -35.16
N LEU A 9 -63.42 9.61 -34.30
CA LEU A 9 -64.66 8.88 -34.04
C LEU A 9 -65.34 9.36 -32.75
N ALA A 10 -64.61 9.45 -31.64
CA ALA A 10 -65.11 9.89 -30.34
C ALA A 10 -63.99 10.57 -29.55
N GLN A 11 -64.32 11.63 -28.81
CA GLN A 11 -63.38 12.23 -27.87
C GLN A 11 -63.26 11.32 -26.64
N LEU A 12 -62.02 11.06 -26.22
CA LEU A 12 -61.72 10.27 -25.03
C LEU A 12 -61.56 11.19 -23.82
N ASP A 13 -60.76 12.24 -23.96
CA ASP A 13 -60.46 13.17 -22.86
C ASP A 13 -59.93 14.52 -23.37
N ALA A 14 -59.75 15.50 -22.47
CA ALA A 14 -59.07 16.76 -22.73
C ALA A 14 -58.25 17.23 -21.51
N GLY A 15 -57.11 17.85 -21.76
CA GLY A 15 -56.18 18.33 -20.75
C GLY A 15 -55.38 19.56 -21.19
N ARG A 16 -54.30 19.87 -20.47
CA ARG A 16 -53.47 21.06 -20.66
C ARG A 16 -52.95 21.20 -22.10
N ASP A 17 -52.49 20.10 -22.70
CA ASP A 17 -51.86 20.13 -24.01
C ASP A 17 -52.88 20.04 -25.16
N GLY A 18 -54.14 19.71 -24.88
CA GLY A 18 -55.21 19.61 -25.87
C GLY A 18 -56.15 18.43 -25.61
N ALA A 19 -56.67 17.79 -26.65
CA ALA A 19 -57.71 16.75 -26.52
C ALA A 19 -57.32 15.43 -27.21
N SER A 20 -57.67 14.30 -26.58
CA SER A 20 -57.46 12.96 -27.13
C SER A 20 -58.73 12.39 -27.72
N TYR A 21 -58.61 11.70 -28.86
CA TYR A 21 -59.71 11.11 -29.61
C TYR A 21 -59.39 9.67 -29.99
N ARG A 22 -60.41 8.80 -29.91
CA ARG A 22 -60.40 7.54 -30.65
C ARG A 22 -60.60 7.84 -32.12
N ALA A 23 -59.70 7.33 -32.95
CA ALA A 23 -59.71 7.56 -34.39
C ALA A 23 -59.51 6.25 -35.16
N ALA A 24 -59.78 6.30 -36.45
CA ALA A 24 -59.36 5.27 -37.40
C ALA A 24 -58.48 5.91 -38.48
N ASN A 25 -57.38 5.26 -38.85
CA ASN A 25 -56.54 5.71 -39.95
C ASN A 25 -57.19 5.43 -41.31
N ALA A 26 -56.53 5.82 -42.41
CA ALA A 26 -57.05 5.63 -43.77
C ALA A 26 -57.33 4.15 -44.14
N ALA A 27 -56.66 3.20 -43.47
CA ALA A 27 -56.88 1.76 -43.64
C ALA A 27 -57.98 1.18 -42.73
N GLY A 28 -58.59 2.00 -41.86
CA GLY A 28 -59.60 1.58 -40.90
C GLY A 28 -59.07 1.04 -39.57
N ASN A 29 -57.74 1.04 -39.36
CA ASN A 29 -57.15 0.54 -38.12
C ASN A 29 -57.34 1.56 -36.98
N PRO A 30 -57.63 1.09 -35.75
CA PRO A 30 -57.84 1.97 -34.62
C PRO A 30 -56.54 2.67 -34.20
N ALA A 31 -56.66 3.94 -33.81
CA ALA A 31 -55.58 4.76 -33.30
C ALA A 31 -56.10 5.73 -32.21
N GLU A 32 -55.21 6.17 -31.32
CA GLU A 32 -55.48 7.32 -30.45
C GLU A 32 -54.83 8.56 -31.04
N VAL A 33 -55.61 9.59 -31.36
CA VAL A 33 -55.11 10.85 -31.93
C VAL A 33 -55.25 11.95 -30.90
N ARG A 34 -54.13 12.55 -30.52
CA ARG A 34 -54.07 13.68 -29.59
C ARG A 34 -53.80 14.97 -30.35
N VAL A 35 -54.77 15.87 -30.31
CA VAL A 35 -54.69 17.21 -30.88
C VAL A 35 -54.03 18.13 -29.87
N LEU A 36 -52.95 18.80 -30.25
CA LEU A 36 -52.03 19.51 -29.37
C LEU A 36 -52.26 21.03 -29.31
N SER A 37 -53.48 21.47 -29.64
CA SER A 37 -53.83 22.89 -29.72
C SER A 37 -53.60 23.66 -28.42
N GLY A 38 -53.75 23.00 -27.27
CA GLY A 38 -53.47 23.60 -25.95
C GLY A 38 -51.99 23.84 -25.71
N ALA A 39 -51.12 22.91 -26.15
CA ALA A 39 -49.67 23.05 -25.99
C ALA A 39 -49.09 24.18 -26.83
N VAL A 40 -49.64 24.42 -28.04
CA VAL A 40 -49.18 25.48 -28.95
C VAL A 40 -49.36 26.88 -28.35
N ALA A 41 -50.37 27.07 -27.49
CA ALA A 41 -50.65 28.35 -26.85
C ALA A 41 -49.57 28.78 -25.83
N ASP A 42 -48.76 27.84 -25.33
CA ASP A 42 -47.67 28.07 -24.38
C ASP A 42 -46.32 27.81 -25.08
N ALA A 43 -45.62 28.87 -25.47
CA ALA A 43 -44.41 28.77 -26.30
C ALA A 43 -43.28 27.94 -25.66
N GLU A 44 -43.13 27.99 -24.33
CA GLU A 44 -42.13 27.19 -23.63
C GLU A 44 -42.54 25.72 -23.56
N ARG A 45 -43.82 25.45 -23.25
CA ARG A 45 -44.37 24.10 -23.26
C ARG A 45 -44.31 23.49 -24.66
N TRP A 46 -44.67 24.23 -25.70
CA TRP A 46 -44.61 23.77 -27.09
C TRP A 46 -43.19 23.41 -27.52
N LYS A 47 -42.21 24.25 -27.17
CA LYS A 47 -40.80 23.98 -27.48
C LYS A 47 -40.30 22.72 -26.77
N ALA A 48 -40.64 22.52 -25.50
CA ALA A 48 -40.26 21.33 -24.75
C ALA A 48 -40.97 20.07 -25.26
N LEU A 49 -42.29 20.14 -25.47
CA LEU A 49 -43.12 19.02 -25.90
C LEU A 49 -42.79 18.59 -27.33
N SER A 50 -42.63 19.52 -28.27
CA SER A 50 -42.26 19.20 -29.66
C SER A 50 -40.87 18.58 -29.78
N LYS A 51 -39.89 19.01 -28.95
CA LYS A 51 -38.58 18.36 -28.88
C LYS A 51 -38.70 16.94 -28.35
N ARG A 52 -39.49 16.75 -27.29
CA ARG A 52 -39.75 15.43 -26.68
C ARG A 52 -40.46 14.49 -27.64
N LEU A 53 -41.48 14.95 -28.35
CA LEU A 53 -42.24 14.13 -29.32
C LEU A 53 -41.36 13.63 -30.46
N ARG A 54 -40.47 14.49 -30.99
CA ARG A 54 -39.47 14.08 -32.02
C ARG A 54 -38.47 13.04 -31.50
N LEU A 55 -38.14 13.09 -30.21
CA LEU A 55 -37.28 12.08 -29.59
C LEU A 55 -38.08 10.79 -29.30
N ALA A 56 -39.34 10.92 -28.88
CA ALA A 56 -40.21 9.77 -28.63
C ALA A 56 -40.51 8.98 -29.92
N THR A 57 -40.54 9.61 -31.10
CA THR A 57 -40.68 8.90 -32.38
C THR A 57 -39.52 7.97 -32.70
N THR A 58 -38.33 8.19 -32.11
CA THR A 58 -37.18 7.30 -32.31
C THR A 58 -37.10 6.19 -31.26
N PHE A 59 -38.04 6.15 -30.30
CA PHE A 59 -38.08 5.13 -29.25
C PHE A 59 -39.02 4.00 -29.62
N ASP A 60 -38.44 2.88 -30.05
CA ASP A 60 -39.15 1.64 -30.37
C ASP A 60 -38.86 0.59 -29.30
N HIS A 61 -39.86 0.30 -28.45
CA HIS A 61 -39.76 -0.71 -27.41
C HIS A 61 -41.06 -1.53 -27.34
N PRO A 62 -41.00 -2.86 -27.17
CA PRO A 62 -42.21 -3.70 -27.10
C PRO A 62 -43.19 -3.28 -26.00
N ALA A 63 -42.69 -2.69 -24.91
CA ALA A 63 -43.49 -2.16 -23.81
C ALA A 63 -43.74 -0.63 -23.87
N SER A 64 -43.42 0.04 -24.98
CA SER A 64 -43.83 1.44 -25.22
C SER A 64 -45.05 1.53 -26.17
N VAL A 65 -45.82 2.61 -26.05
CA VAL A 65 -46.86 2.97 -27.00
C VAL A 65 -46.20 3.63 -28.21
N ARG A 66 -46.35 3.01 -29.38
CA ARG A 66 -45.71 3.47 -30.61
C ARG A 66 -46.44 4.69 -31.17
N ILE A 67 -45.66 5.65 -31.67
CA ILE A 67 -46.16 6.78 -32.44
C ILE A 67 -46.31 6.35 -33.90
N GLN A 68 -47.54 6.38 -34.42
CA GLN A 68 -47.84 6.11 -35.82
C GLN A 68 -47.50 7.28 -36.72
N SER A 69 -47.86 8.49 -36.29
CA SER A 69 -47.59 9.72 -37.03
C SER A 69 -47.42 10.90 -36.07
N LEU A 70 -46.56 11.84 -36.44
CA LEU A 70 -46.31 13.07 -35.69
C LEU A 70 -46.35 14.25 -36.66
N GLU A 71 -47.41 15.05 -36.58
CA GLU A 71 -47.67 16.16 -37.50
C GLU A 71 -47.67 17.48 -36.73
N LEU A 72 -46.47 18.02 -36.48
CA LEU A 72 -46.26 19.24 -35.69
C LEU A 72 -46.52 20.53 -36.48
N ASP A 73 -46.45 20.48 -37.81
CA ASP A 73 -46.66 21.63 -38.70
C ASP A 73 -48.09 21.69 -39.27
N HIS A 74 -48.92 20.68 -38.97
CA HIS A 74 -50.34 20.66 -39.31
C HIS A 74 -51.13 21.63 -38.40
N ASP A 75 -52.23 22.20 -38.89
CA ASP A 75 -53.11 23.08 -38.10
C ASP A 75 -54.52 22.46 -37.95
N PRO A 76 -54.91 22.00 -36.74
CA PRO A 76 -54.13 21.97 -35.50
C PRO A 76 -53.09 20.82 -35.49
N PRO A 77 -51.97 20.94 -34.77
CA PRO A 77 -50.94 19.91 -34.75
C PRO A 77 -51.39 18.72 -33.92
N PHE A 78 -50.94 17.52 -34.29
CA PHE A 78 -51.37 16.30 -33.62
C PHE A 78 -50.31 15.20 -33.62
N VAL A 79 -50.47 14.27 -32.69
CA VAL A 79 -49.73 13.00 -32.65
C VAL A 79 -50.74 11.84 -32.66
N ALA A 80 -50.49 10.83 -33.49
CA ALA A 80 -51.28 9.61 -33.55
C ALA A 80 -50.48 8.44 -32.96
N LEU A 81 -51.10 7.70 -32.06
CA LEU A 81 -50.53 6.58 -31.31
C LEU A 81 -51.25 5.28 -31.66
N ASP A 82 -50.54 4.17 -31.51
CA ASP A 82 -51.16 2.85 -31.55
C ASP A 82 -52.26 2.74 -30.48
N TRP A 83 -53.41 2.20 -30.88
CA TRP A 83 -54.48 1.89 -29.95
C TRP A 83 -54.09 0.70 -29.09
N VAL A 84 -54.11 0.88 -27.76
CA VAL A 84 -53.79 -0.19 -26.79
C VAL A 84 -55.06 -0.61 -26.07
N GLU A 85 -55.49 -1.84 -26.31
CA GLU A 85 -56.58 -2.48 -25.56
C GLU A 85 -56.04 -3.03 -24.22
N GLY A 86 -56.76 -2.75 -23.14
CA GLY A 86 -56.39 -3.15 -21.78
C GLY A 86 -56.71 -2.11 -20.71
N THR A 87 -56.68 -2.53 -19.45
CA THR A 87 -56.89 -1.68 -18.27
C THR A 87 -55.56 -1.18 -17.71
N SER A 88 -55.60 -0.11 -16.92
CA SER A 88 -54.40 0.36 -16.21
C SER A 88 -53.99 -0.62 -15.10
N LEU A 89 -52.72 -0.59 -14.70
CA LEU A 89 -52.20 -1.39 -13.58
C LEU A 89 -52.97 -1.08 -12.27
N ALA A 90 -53.37 0.17 -12.08
CA ALA A 90 -54.20 0.59 -10.94
C ALA A 90 -55.61 -0.05 -10.96
N GLU A 91 -56.24 -0.14 -12.14
CA GLU A 91 -57.57 -0.73 -12.29
C GLU A 91 -57.54 -2.25 -12.22
N SER A 92 -56.56 -2.89 -12.88
CA SER A 92 -56.38 -4.35 -12.90
C SER A 92 -56.24 -4.94 -11.50
N PHE A 93 -55.64 -4.17 -10.58
CA PHE A 93 -55.41 -4.60 -9.20
C PHE A 93 -56.17 -3.75 -8.18
N ALA A 94 -57.27 -3.12 -8.61
CA ALA A 94 -58.08 -2.26 -7.74
C ALA A 94 -58.76 -3.03 -6.59
N GLN A 95 -59.01 -4.34 -6.77
CA GLN A 95 -59.74 -5.19 -5.83
C GLN A 95 -58.86 -6.25 -5.14
N ALA A 96 -57.79 -6.70 -5.80
CA ALA A 96 -56.85 -7.70 -5.29
C ALA A 96 -55.49 -7.54 -5.97
N MET A 97 -54.41 -7.71 -5.22
CA MET A 97 -53.04 -7.58 -5.72
C MET A 97 -52.58 -8.84 -6.47
N PRO A 98 -51.63 -8.72 -7.42
CA PRO A 98 -51.12 -9.87 -8.16
C PRO A 98 -50.33 -10.81 -7.25
N PRO A 99 -50.24 -12.10 -7.61
CA PRO A 99 -49.26 -13.01 -7.02
C PRO A 99 -47.84 -12.43 -7.16
N PRO A 100 -46.92 -12.72 -6.21
CA PRO A 100 -45.56 -12.17 -6.23
C PRO A 100 -44.80 -12.41 -7.55
N GLU A 101 -45.00 -13.56 -8.20
CA GLU A 101 -44.38 -13.90 -9.49
C GLU A 101 -44.87 -13.01 -10.63
N GLU A 102 -46.17 -12.71 -10.65
CA GLU A 102 -46.75 -11.79 -11.63
C GLU A 102 -46.33 -10.34 -11.34
N GLY A 103 -46.28 -9.95 -10.07
CA GLY A 103 -45.74 -8.65 -9.65
C GLY A 103 -44.28 -8.47 -10.06
N LEU A 104 -43.47 -9.52 -9.94
CA LEU A 104 -42.06 -9.54 -10.35
C LEU A 104 -41.90 -9.39 -11.86
N ARG A 105 -42.72 -10.10 -12.64
CA ARG A 105 -42.71 -10.01 -14.10
C ARG A 105 -43.09 -8.60 -14.59
N ILE A 106 -44.07 -7.97 -13.93
CA ILE A 106 -44.46 -6.58 -14.22
C ILE A 106 -43.33 -5.63 -13.84
N ALA A 107 -42.72 -5.82 -12.67
CA ALA A 107 -41.57 -5.05 -12.20
C ALA A 107 -40.37 -5.07 -13.15
N GLU A 108 -40.01 -6.25 -13.66
CA GLU A 108 -38.92 -6.42 -14.62
C GLU A 108 -39.22 -5.72 -15.94
N GLY A 109 -40.44 -5.90 -16.48
CA GLY A 109 -40.86 -5.23 -17.71
C GLY A 109 -40.87 -3.69 -17.58
N LEU A 110 -41.21 -3.16 -16.40
CA LEU A 110 -41.15 -1.74 -16.10
C LEU A 110 -39.71 -1.22 -16.05
N CYS A 111 -38.82 -1.95 -15.37
CA CYS A 111 -37.41 -1.58 -15.29
C CYS A 111 -36.75 -1.59 -16.67
N ASP A 112 -37.12 -2.54 -17.53
CA ASP A 112 -36.57 -2.68 -18.89
C ASP A 112 -36.94 -1.50 -19.77
N VAL A 113 -38.23 -1.17 -19.87
CA VAL A 113 -38.69 -0.05 -20.70
C VAL A 113 -38.19 1.30 -20.20
N VAL A 114 -38.12 1.52 -18.88
CA VAL A 114 -37.59 2.76 -18.29
C VAL A 114 -36.08 2.88 -18.54
N ALA A 115 -35.32 1.78 -18.39
CA ALA A 115 -33.88 1.79 -18.64
C ALA A 115 -33.53 2.10 -20.10
N ASP A 116 -34.29 1.57 -21.05
CA ASP A 116 -34.10 1.84 -22.46
C ASP A 116 -34.54 3.27 -22.84
N ALA A 117 -35.63 3.78 -22.26
CA ALA A 117 -36.05 5.17 -22.45
C ALA A 117 -35.01 6.17 -21.91
N HIS A 118 -34.49 5.95 -20.71
CA HIS A 118 -33.48 6.82 -20.09
C HIS A 118 -32.18 6.88 -20.90
N ARG A 119 -31.79 5.78 -21.57
CA ARG A 119 -30.61 5.76 -22.47
C ARG A 119 -30.74 6.75 -23.62
N LEU A 120 -31.97 6.98 -24.10
CA LEU A 120 -32.26 7.96 -25.15
C LEU A 120 -32.50 9.37 -24.59
N GLY A 121 -32.39 9.57 -23.27
CA GLY A 121 -32.75 10.83 -22.63
C GLY A 121 -34.26 11.07 -22.54
N LEU A 122 -35.08 10.04 -22.74
CA LEU A 122 -36.53 10.09 -22.54
C LEU A 122 -36.88 9.73 -21.11
N VAL A 123 -37.22 10.74 -20.31
CA VAL A 123 -37.67 10.58 -18.93
C VAL A 123 -39.19 10.54 -18.92
N HIS A 124 -39.86 9.53 -18.37
CA HIS A 124 -41.31 9.46 -18.29
C HIS A 124 -41.89 10.66 -17.52
N GLY A 125 -41.34 10.94 -16.34
CA GLY A 125 -41.56 12.15 -15.53
C GLY A 125 -42.85 12.16 -14.72
N ARG A 126 -43.73 11.16 -14.91
CA ARG A 126 -45.01 11.00 -14.20
C ARG A 126 -45.36 9.53 -13.95
N LEU A 127 -44.36 8.68 -13.76
CA LEU A 127 -44.56 7.23 -13.68
C LEU A 127 -45.41 6.87 -12.45
N ARG A 128 -46.60 6.32 -12.70
CA ARG A 128 -47.61 5.95 -11.70
C ARG A 128 -48.35 4.68 -12.12
N PRO A 129 -48.97 3.91 -11.21
CA PRO A 129 -49.77 2.74 -11.57
C PRO A 129 -50.82 3.02 -12.67
N ILE A 130 -51.51 4.16 -12.62
CA ILE A 130 -52.50 4.54 -13.65
C ILE A 130 -51.89 4.79 -15.04
N SER A 131 -50.60 5.14 -15.12
CA SER A 131 -49.91 5.41 -16.38
C SER A 131 -49.38 4.15 -17.09
N ILE A 132 -49.53 2.98 -16.45
CA ILE A 132 -49.05 1.70 -16.96
C ILE A 132 -50.29 0.92 -17.43
N ARG A 133 -50.38 0.60 -18.73
CA ARG A 133 -51.47 -0.23 -19.26
C ARG A 133 -51.05 -1.69 -19.29
N LEU A 134 -51.92 -2.59 -18.84
CA LEU A 134 -51.77 -4.03 -19.01
C LEU A 134 -52.66 -4.49 -20.16
N THR A 135 -52.07 -5.16 -21.13
CA THR A 135 -52.78 -5.73 -22.28
C THR A 135 -53.38 -7.08 -21.92
N ASP A 136 -54.45 -7.48 -22.60
CA ASP A 136 -55.11 -8.78 -22.38
C ASP A 136 -54.17 -9.98 -22.65
N ALA A 137 -53.10 -9.77 -23.42
CA ALA A 137 -52.02 -10.74 -23.66
C ALA A 137 -50.97 -10.79 -22.53
N GLY A 138 -51.20 -10.11 -21.41
CA GLY A 138 -50.33 -10.08 -20.24
C GLY A 138 -49.08 -9.19 -20.38
N GLY A 139 -48.96 -8.41 -21.45
CA GLY A 139 -47.88 -7.42 -21.64
C GLY A 139 -48.20 -6.08 -21.00
N LEU A 140 -47.20 -5.22 -20.81
CA LEU A 140 -47.40 -3.85 -20.33
C LEU A 140 -47.03 -2.80 -21.39
N LYS A 141 -47.68 -1.65 -21.35
CA LYS A 141 -47.48 -0.53 -22.29
C LYS A 141 -47.40 0.81 -21.55
N LEU A 142 -46.34 1.57 -21.82
CA LEU A 142 -46.10 2.92 -21.28
C LEU A 142 -46.02 3.97 -22.38
N ASP A 143 -46.53 5.14 -22.09
CA ASP A 143 -46.55 6.29 -22.99
C ASP A 143 -45.46 7.31 -22.61
N PHE A 144 -44.45 7.47 -23.47
CA PHE A 144 -43.35 8.40 -23.24
C PHE A 144 -43.53 9.77 -23.92
N THR A 145 -44.67 10.01 -24.59
CA THR A 145 -44.94 11.26 -25.31
C THR A 145 -44.93 12.48 -24.39
N GLY A 146 -45.35 12.31 -23.13
CA GLY A 146 -45.47 13.38 -22.14
C GLY A 146 -46.60 14.37 -22.44
N VAL A 147 -47.53 14.02 -23.33
CA VAL A 147 -48.69 14.83 -23.71
C VAL A 147 -49.79 14.74 -22.65
N GLU A 148 -50.27 15.88 -22.17
CA GLU A 148 -51.32 16.03 -21.17
C GLU A 148 -52.67 16.33 -21.82
N ALA A 149 -53.23 15.37 -22.56
CA ALA A 149 -54.51 15.53 -23.26
C ALA A 149 -55.71 14.87 -22.54
N GLY A 150 -55.60 14.68 -21.21
CA GLY A 150 -56.63 14.10 -20.36
C GLY A 150 -56.25 14.07 -18.88
N ALA A 151 -57.25 13.99 -18.00
CA ALA A 151 -57.05 13.83 -16.57
C ALA A 151 -56.91 12.34 -16.24
N LEU A 152 -55.73 11.92 -15.77
CA LEU A 152 -55.59 10.63 -15.09
C LEU A 152 -56.35 10.75 -13.75
N SER A 153 -57.65 10.46 -13.72
CA SER A 153 -58.40 10.38 -12.48
C SER A 153 -58.15 9.01 -11.84
N ASP A 154 -57.34 8.99 -10.77
CA ASP A 154 -57.11 7.77 -10.01
C ASP A 154 -58.43 7.27 -9.38
N PRO A 155 -58.72 5.96 -9.42
CA PRO A 155 -59.73 5.38 -8.56
C PRO A 155 -59.46 5.80 -7.10
N ALA A 156 -60.48 6.20 -6.35
CA ALA A 156 -60.31 6.75 -4.99
C ALA A 156 -59.47 5.85 -4.05
N ALA A 157 -59.47 4.53 -4.28
CA ALA A 157 -58.68 3.55 -3.54
C ALA A 157 -57.14 3.66 -3.76
N HIS A 158 -56.68 4.33 -4.83
CA HIS A 158 -55.26 4.37 -5.23
C HIS A 158 -54.67 5.78 -5.34
N ALA A 159 -55.46 6.82 -5.04
CA ALA A 159 -55.02 8.21 -5.08
C ALA A 159 -53.81 8.48 -4.17
N GLU A 160 -53.75 7.85 -2.99
CA GLU A 160 -52.61 7.96 -2.07
C GLU A 160 -51.32 7.34 -2.63
N MET A 161 -51.42 6.19 -3.32
CA MET A 161 -50.26 5.53 -3.95
C MET A 161 -49.72 6.34 -5.12
N SER A 162 -50.60 6.87 -5.96
CA SER A 162 -50.21 7.74 -7.07
C SER A 162 -49.56 9.04 -6.58
N ALA A 163 -50.00 9.59 -5.44
CA ALA A 163 -49.33 10.72 -4.79
C ALA A 163 -47.94 10.34 -4.26
N ALA A 164 -47.81 9.16 -3.62
CA ALA A 164 -46.55 8.68 -3.06
C ALA A 164 -45.46 8.38 -4.12
N CYS A 165 -45.85 8.15 -5.39
CA CYS A 165 -44.91 7.96 -6.49
C CYS A 165 -44.22 9.27 -6.93
N VAL A 166 -44.67 10.44 -6.46
CA VAL A 166 -44.02 11.72 -6.78
C VAL A 166 -42.72 11.83 -5.97
N ALA A 167 -41.59 12.03 -6.65
CA ALA A 167 -40.30 12.15 -6.00
C ALA A 167 -40.20 13.44 -5.16
N PRO A 168 -39.53 13.43 -3.99
CA PRO A 168 -39.47 14.59 -3.10
C PRO A 168 -38.93 15.86 -3.76
N GLU A 169 -37.94 15.72 -4.63
CA GLU A 169 -37.36 16.85 -5.36
C GLU A 169 -38.32 17.45 -6.40
N VAL A 170 -39.26 16.66 -6.93
CA VAL A 170 -40.31 17.12 -7.85
C VAL A 170 -41.43 17.81 -7.08
N GLU A 171 -41.81 17.27 -5.92
CA GLU A 171 -42.78 17.91 -5.00
C GLU A 171 -42.28 19.29 -4.52
N ALA A 172 -40.97 19.43 -4.30
CA ALA A 172 -40.31 20.70 -3.97
C ALA A 172 -40.17 21.68 -5.17
N GLY A 173 -40.72 21.36 -6.34
CA GLY A 173 -40.69 22.20 -7.54
C GLY A 173 -39.48 21.99 -8.47
N GLY A 174 -38.69 20.94 -8.24
CA GLY A 174 -37.60 20.51 -9.10
C GLY A 174 -38.05 19.86 -10.40
N LYS A 175 -37.09 19.55 -11.29
CA LYS A 175 -37.37 18.92 -12.60
C LYS A 175 -37.58 17.42 -12.43
N ALA A 176 -38.62 16.87 -13.05
CA ALA A 176 -38.81 15.43 -13.16
C ALA A 176 -37.80 14.84 -14.16
N ASP A 177 -36.64 14.42 -13.66
CA ASP A 177 -35.54 13.81 -14.39
C ASP A 177 -35.49 12.28 -14.21
N ALA A 178 -34.44 11.63 -14.73
CA ALA A 178 -34.31 10.18 -14.65
C ALA A 178 -34.28 9.66 -13.21
N ALA A 179 -33.76 10.44 -12.26
CA ALA A 179 -33.72 10.04 -10.84
C ALA A 179 -35.11 10.11 -10.21
N ALA A 180 -35.98 11.03 -10.65
CA ALA A 180 -37.37 11.07 -10.24
C ALA A 180 -38.16 9.84 -10.72
N ASP A 181 -37.95 9.39 -11.96
CA ASP A 181 -38.55 8.15 -12.49
C ASP A 181 -38.13 6.92 -11.68
N LEU A 182 -36.87 6.88 -11.22
CA LEU A 182 -36.34 5.79 -10.41
C LEU A 182 -36.96 5.74 -9.01
N TYR A 183 -37.25 6.90 -8.43
CA TYR A 183 -38.00 6.97 -7.18
C TYR A 183 -39.43 6.46 -7.36
N SER A 184 -40.13 6.92 -8.40
CA SER A 184 -41.47 6.44 -8.74
C SER A 184 -41.49 4.92 -8.97
N LEU A 185 -40.48 4.40 -9.67
CA LEU A 185 -40.29 2.98 -9.89
C LEU A 185 -40.09 2.24 -8.57
N GLY A 186 -39.24 2.75 -7.66
CA GLY A 186 -39.06 2.18 -6.32
C GLY A 186 -40.36 2.05 -5.53
N MET A 187 -41.24 3.06 -5.60
CA MET A 187 -42.55 3.04 -4.95
C MET A 187 -43.51 2.01 -5.57
N ILE A 188 -43.54 1.91 -6.90
CA ILE A 188 -44.38 0.93 -7.61
C ILE A 188 -43.91 -0.50 -7.32
N LEU A 189 -42.59 -0.73 -7.29
CA LEU A 189 -41.99 -2.01 -6.93
C LEU A 189 -42.34 -2.39 -5.48
N TYR A 190 -42.20 -1.46 -4.55
CA TYR A 190 -42.61 -1.67 -3.16
C TYR A 190 -44.10 -2.04 -3.05
N TRP A 191 -44.97 -1.33 -3.78
CA TRP A 191 -46.40 -1.59 -3.79
C TRP A 191 -46.78 -2.98 -4.32
N LEU A 192 -46.23 -3.36 -5.49
CA LEU A 192 -46.47 -4.67 -6.11
C LEU A 192 -46.04 -5.83 -5.21
N LEU A 193 -44.97 -5.63 -4.42
CA LEU A 193 -44.41 -6.68 -3.55
C LEU A 193 -45.10 -6.80 -2.19
N ARG A 194 -45.71 -5.72 -1.66
CA ARG A 194 -46.32 -5.71 -0.32
C ARG A 194 -47.76 -6.25 -0.27
N GLY A 195 -48.43 -6.43 -1.42
CA GLY A 195 -49.75 -7.08 -1.46
C GLY A 195 -50.92 -6.28 -0.85
N GLY A 196 -50.94 -4.94 -0.98
CA GLY A 196 -52.22 -4.20 -1.00
C GLY A 196 -52.73 -3.59 0.31
N THR A 197 -51.89 -2.91 1.10
CA THR A 197 -52.38 -1.97 2.13
C THR A 197 -51.93 -0.55 1.84
N THR A 198 -52.84 0.42 1.97
CA THR A 198 -52.61 1.86 1.86
C THR A 198 -51.47 2.29 2.82
N LEU A 199 -50.60 3.17 2.35
CA LEU A 199 -49.48 3.73 3.12
C LEU A 199 -49.99 4.86 4.03
N PRO A 200 -49.97 4.76 5.37
CA PRO A 200 -50.07 5.96 6.19
C PRO A 200 -48.67 6.52 6.44
N GLY A 201 -48.31 7.60 5.73
CA GLY A 201 -47.33 8.60 6.18
C GLY A 201 -45.88 8.17 6.42
N HIS A 202 -45.42 7.02 5.90
CA HIS A 202 -44.05 6.55 6.16
C HIS A 202 -42.98 7.28 5.34
N THR A 203 -41.88 7.65 6.00
CA THR A 203 -40.69 8.21 5.34
C THR A 203 -39.87 7.12 4.64
N PRO A 204 -39.04 7.41 3.61
CA PRO A 204 -38.21 6.42 2.91
C PRO A 204 -37.34 5.56 3.85
N ARG A 205 -36.93 6.14 4.98
CA ARG A 205 -36.15 5.46 6.02
C ARG A 205 -36.96 4.44 6.82
N GLU A 206 -38.24 4.72 7.05
CA GLU A 206 -39.18 3.78 7.68
C GLU A 206 -39.60 2.68 6.72
N ILE A 207 -39.76 2.98 5.42
CA ILE A 207 -39.99 1.98 4.38
C ILE A 207 -38.80 1.00 4.32
N ALA A 208 -37.56 1.50 4.33
CA ALA A 208 -36.36 0.66 4.36
C ALA A 208 -36.27 -0.20 5.64
N GLY A 209 -36.65 0.35 6.80
CA GLY A 209 -36.70 -0.38 8.06
C GLY A 209 -37.76 -1.50 8.10
N ASN A 210 -38.94 -1.24 7.54
CA ASN A 210 -40.03 -2.22 7.48
C ASN A 210 -39.72 -3.37 6.49
N ILE A 211 -39.07 -3.07 5.36
CA ILE A 211 -38.60 -4.07 4.39
C ILE A 211 -37.64 -5.09 5.05
N GLN A 212 -36.81 -4.64 6.00
CA GLN A 212 -35.92 -5.52 6.75
C GLN A 212 -36.62 -6.39 7.80
N GLN A 213 -37.79 -5.97 8.33
CA GLN A 213 -38.47 -6.66 9.43
C GLN A 213 -39.49 -7.71 9.00
N GLU A 214 -40.19 -7.53 7.86
CA GLU A 214 -41.35 -8.38 7.51
C GLU A 214 -41.06 -9.56 6.56
N THR A 215 -39.83 -9.76 6.08
CA THR A 215 -39.59 -10.63 4.92
C THR A 215 -38.81 -11.92 5.21
N ARG A 216 -39.50 -12.94 5.75
CA ARG A 216 -39.07 -14.36 5.63
C ARG A 216 -39.40 -14.97 4.25
N THR A 217 -40.05 -14.22 3.37
CA THR A 217 -40.69 -14.75 2.15
C THR A 217 -40.22 -14.11 0.84
N PHE A 218 -39.27 -13.16 0.87
CA PHE A 218 -38.81 -12.45 -0.34
C PHE A 218 -37.29 -12.53 -0.51
N ARG A 219 -36.80 -12.53 -1.77
CA ARG A 219 -35.38 -12.69 -2.11
C ARG A 219 -34.52 -11.52 -1.60
N VAL A 220 -33.29 -11.84 -1.20
CA VAL A 220 -32.32 -10.97 -0.49
C VAL A 220 -31.97 -9.68 -1.25
N SER A 221 -32.07 -9.65 -2.58
CA SER A 221 -31.65 -8.49 -3.37
C SER A 221 -32.63 -7.32 -3.37
N TRP A 222 -33.93 -7.58 -3.24
CA TRP A 222 -34.98 -6.56 -3.21
C TRP A 222 -34.92 -5.69 -1.96
N GLN A 223 -34.51 -6.30 -0.83
CA GLN A 223 -34.30 -5.61 0.44
C GLN A 223 -33.27 -4.49 0.34
N HIS A 224 -32.34 -4.59 -0.62
CA HIS A 224 -31.29 -3.61 -0.84
C HIS A 224 -31.62 -2.62 -1.97
N LEU A 225 -32.41 -3.03 -2.96
CA LEU A 225 -32.71 -2.21 -4.14
C LEU A 225 -33.76 -1.13 -3.89
N VAL A 226 -34.86 -1.47 -3.21
CA VAL A 226 -35.94 -0.52 -2.96
C VAL A 226 -35.46 0.67 -2.10
N PRO A 227 -34.69 0.48 -1.00
CA PRO A 227 -34.14 1.61 -0.25
C PRO A 227 -33.23 2.53 -1.06
N LEU A 228 -32.44 1.97 -1.99
CA LEU A 228 -31.56 2.75 -2.87
C LEU A 228 -32.36 3.57 -3.90
N LEU A 229 -33.47 3.03 -4.41
CA LEU A 229 -34.37 3.76 -5.30
C LEU A 229 -35.13 4.87 -4.59
N LEU A 230 -35.48 4.65 -3.32
CA LEU A 230 -36.17 5.61 -2.47
C LEU A 230 -35.22 6.57 -1.72
N ALA A 231 -33.93 6.60 -2.09
CA ALA A 231 -32.96 7.50 -1.48
C ALA A 231 -33.40 8.98 -1.62
N ALA A 232 -33.27 9.74 -0.54
CA ALA A 232 -33.70 11.13 -0.50
C ALA A 232 -32.86 12.03 -1.43
N ASP A 233 -31.56 11.74 -1.55
CA ASP A 233 -30.68 12.40 -2.52
C ASP A 233 -30.80 11.73 -3.90
N PRO A 234 -31.21 12.46 -4.97
CA PRO A 234 -31.28 11.93 -6.32
C PRO A 234 -29.95 11.37 -6.84
N ALA A 235 -28.80 11.88 -6.38
CA ALA A 235 -27.48 11.44 -6.83
C ALA A 235 -27.09 10.05 -6.31
N GLU A 236 -27.73 9.60 -5.23
CA GLU A 236 -27.49 8.28 -4.63
C GLU A 236 -28.33 7.18 -5.29
N ARG A 237 -29.34 7.55 -6.10
CA ARG A 237 -30.21 6.58 -6.77
C ARG A 237 -29.47 5.90 -7.94
N PRO A 238 -29.51 4.57 -8.03
CA PRO A 238 -28.80 3.84 -9.08
C PRO A 238 -29.48 4.03 -10.43
N GLN A 239 -28.72 3.95 -11.52
CA GLN A 239 -29.30 4.03 -12.87
C GLN A 239 -30.28 2.86 -13.13
N ALA A 240 -31.36 3.10 -13.90
CA ALA A 240 -32.40 2.10 -14.20
C ALA A 240 -31.83 0.78 -14.74
N ARG A 241 -30.76 0.84 -15.55
CA ARG A 241 -30.09 -0.36 -16.08
C ARG A 241 -29.43 -1.21 -14.98
N MET A 242 -28.86 -0.58 -13.95
CA MET A 242 -28.27 -1.30 -12.81
C MET A 242 -29.34 -1.99 -11.97
N VAL A 243 -30.53 -1.40 -11.88
CA VAL A 243 -31.68 -2.00 -11.21
C VAL A 243 -32.08 -3.26 -11.96
N LEU A 244 -32.38 -3.14 -13.26
CA LEU A 244 -32.76 -4.25 -14.14
C LEU A 244 -31.73 -5.38 -14.16
N ASP A 245 -30.44 -5.06 -14.32
CA ASP A 245 -29.35 -6.05 -14.36
C ASP A 245 -29.21 -6.83 -13.04
N ARG A 246 -29.67 -6.27 -11.92
CA ARG A 246 -29.74 -6.98 -10.63
C ARG A 246 -30.97 -7.87 -10.58
N LEU A 247 -32.14 -7.38 -11.00
CA LEU A 247 -33.37 -8.18 -11.04
C LEU A 247 -33.20 -9.45 -11.89
N GLN A 248 -32.63 -9.28 -13.09
CA GLN A 248 -32.41 -10.37 -14.05
C GLN A 248 -31.37 -11.39 -13.57
N LYS A 249 -30.42 -11.00 -12.72
CA LYS A 249 -29.44 -11.93 -12.15
C LYS A 249 -30.04 -12.79 -11.05
N ASP A 250 -30.84 -12.18 -10.18
CA ASP A 250 -31.43 -12.93 -9.06
C ASP A 250 -32.54 -13.88 -9.51
N GLY A 251 -33.13 -13.68 -10.68
CA GLY A 251 -34.12 -14.59 -11.29
C GLY A 251 -33.55 -15.96 -11.71
N SER A 252 -32.22 -16.12 -11.79
CA SER A 252 -31.57 -17.33 -12.31
C SER A 252 -31.46 -18.51 -11.31
N ASP A 253 -31.80 -18.32 -10.02
CA ASP A 253 -31.74 -19.35 -8.97
C ASP A 253 -33.11 -19.99 -8.63
N VAL A 254 -33.84 -20.49 -9.63
CA VAL A 254 -34.98 -21.40 -9.41
C VAL A 254 -34.77 -22.68 -10.21
N GLU A 255 -34.31 -23.72 -9.53
CA GLU A 255 -34.35 -25.12 -9.97
C GLU A 255 -34.86 -25.94 -8.76
N ASP A 256 -35.71 -26.96 -8.82
CA ASP A 256 -36.54 -27.56 -9.88
C ASP A 256 -37.45 -28.60 -9.17
N ALA A 257 -38.61 -28.99 -9.73
CA ALA A 257 -39.30 -30.25 -9.38
C ALA A 257 -40.44 -30.63 -10.36
N PRO A 258 -40.74 -31.94 -10.53
CA PRO A 258 -40.67 -32.64 -11.83
C PRO A 258 -42.02 -33.14 -12.36
N ASP A 259 -42.10 -33.49 -13.67
CA ASP A 259 -42.61 -34.81 -14.10
C ASP A 259 -42.49 -35.15 -15.61
N ALA A 260 -42.15 -36.42 -15.83
CA ALA A 260 -42.57 -37.39 -16.86
C ALA A 260 -42.60 -37.06 -18.39
N GLN A 261 -41.68 -37.75 -19.08
CA GLN A 261 -41.86 -38.62 -20.27
C GLN A 261 -42.42 -38.05 -21.60
N THR A 262 -41.65 -38.27 -22.69
CA THR A 262 -41.95 -39.05 -23.93
C THR A 262 -40.88 -38.68 -24.99
N VAL A 263 -39.82 -39.48 -25.21
CA VAL A 263 -39.66 -40.56 -26.23
C VAL A 263 -39.69 -40.10 -27.71
N LEU A 264 -38.52 -40.29 -28.37
CA LEU A 264 -38.22 -40.43 -29.83
C LEU A 264 -38.39 -39.18 -30.73
N GLY A 265 -37.44 -38.78 -31.58
CA GLY A 265 -36.15 -39.35 -31.91
C GLY A 265 -35.44 -38.64 -33.09
N GLN A 266 -34.26 -39.19 -33.40
CA GLN A 266 -33.50 -39.12 -34.65
C GLN A 266 -32.76 -37.82 -35.04
N THR A 267 -31.45 -37.88 -34.73
CA THR A 267 -30.28 -37.43 -35.50
C THR A 267 -30.49 -37.05 -36.96
N VAL A 268 -29.99 -35.87 -37.34
CA VAL A 268 -29.34 -35.66 -38.64
C VAL A 268 -28.06 -34.85 -38.43
N HIS A 269 -26.91 -35.53 -38.63
CA HIS A 269 -25.64 -34.87 -38.91
C HIS A 269 -25.77 -34.00 -40.16
N ARG A 270 -25.29 -32.75 -40.10
CA ARG A 270 -24.95 -32.00 -41.31
C ARG A 270 -23.52 -31.50 -41.20
N GLU A 271 -22.66 -32.09 -42.02
CA GLU A 271 -21.31 -31.63 -42.30
C GLU A 271 -21.30 -30.30 -43.04
N SER A 272 -20.22 -29.58 -42.74
CA SER A 272 -19.63 -28.41 -43.38
C SER A 272 -19.90 -28.22 -44.89
N SER A 273 -20.43 -27.05 -45.24
CA SER A 273 -20.19 -26.44 -46.55
C SER A 273 -19.78 -24.98 -46.35
N ALA A 274 -18.60 -24.60 -46.87
CA ALA A 274 -18.14 -23.22 -46.90
C ALA A 274 -19.10 -22.35 -47.74
N LYS A 275 -19.90 -21.50 -47.06
CA LYS A 275 -20.65 -20.40 -47.69
C LYS A 275 -19.69 -19.25 -47.97
N ALA A 276 -19.83 -18.59 -49.12
CA ALA A 276 -19.19 -17.31 -49.39
C ALA A 276 -19.58 -16.28 -48.31
N PRO A 277 -18.67 -15.35 -47.93
CA PRO A 277 -18.98 -14.38 -46.88
C PRO A 277 -20.18 -13.51 -47.27
N PRO A 278 -21.04 -13.14 -46.31
CA PRO A 278 -22.21 -12.30 -46.59
C PRO A 278 -21.75 -10.95 -47.17
N THR A 279 -22.42 -10.47 -48.21
CA THR A 279 -22.15 -9.14 -48.80
C THR A 279 -22.55 -7.99 -47.88
N GLN A 280 -23.37 -8.25 -46.87
CA GLN A 280 -23.85 -7.27 -45.90
C GLN A 280 -24.13 -7.95 -44.55
N VAL A 281 -23.75 -7.28 -43.46
CA VAL A 281 -24.00 -7.72 -42.08
C VAL A 281 -24.64 -6.57 -41.31
N GLY A 282 -25.88 -6.76 -40.88
CA GLY A 282 -26.70 -5.67 -40.34
C GLY A 282 -26.80 -4.51 -41.33
N ARG A 283 -26.47 -3.29 -40.88
CA ARG A 283 -26.42 -2.09 -41.74
C ARG A 283 -25.10 -1.89 -42.49
N PHE A 284 -24.13 -2.79 -42.32
CA PHE A 284 -22.79 -2.64 -42.88
C PHE A 284 -22.60 -3.47 -44.13
N ARG A 285 -22.37 -2.80 -45.26
CA ARG A 285 -22.01 -3.45 -46.52
C ARG A 285 -20.53 -3.85 -46.44
N LEU A 286 -20.24 -5.15 -46.46
CA LEU A 286 -18.86 -5.64 -46.40
C LEU A 286 -18.17 -5.41 -47.75
N MET A 287 -17.00 -4.76 -47.72
CA MET A 287 -16.24 -4.42 -48.91
C MET A 287 -15.09 -5.41 -49.14
N GLU A 288 -14.01 -5.27 -48.38
CA GLU A 288 -12.81 -6.12 -48.49
C GLU A 288 -12.46 -6.75 -47.13
N LYS A 289 -11.89 -7.96 -47.16
CA LYS A 289 -11.42 -8.65 -45.97
C LYS A 289 -10.06 -8.08 -45.54
N LEU A 290 -9.98 -7.55 -44.33
CA LEU A 290 -8.77 -6.94 -43.76
C LEU A 290 -7.87 -7.98 -43.07
N GLY A 291 -8.46 -9.03 -42.48
CA GLY A 291 -7.73 -10.10 -41.81
C GLY A 291 -8.61 -11.25 -41.32
N GLU A 292 -7.98 -12.36 -40.98
CA GLU A 292 -8.62 -13.56 -40.43
C GLU A 292 -7.77 -14.12 -39.28
N GLY A 293 -8.40 -14.45 -38.16
CA GLY A 293 -7.73 -15.03 -36.99
C GLY A 293 -8.62 -16.02 -36.26
N GLY A 294 -8.09 -16.67 -35.20
CA GLY A 294 -8.75 -17.77 -34.50
C GLY A 294 -10.08 -17.45 -33.79
N MET A 295 -10.50 -16.18 -33.78
CA MET A 295 -11.76 -15.71 -33.19
C MET A 295 -12.74 -15.15 -34.22
N GLY A 296 -12.33 -14.99 -35.50
CA GLY A 296 -13.17 -14.35 -36.49
C GLY A 296 -12.45 -13.70 -37.67
N SER A 297 -13.22 -13.14 -38.59
CA SER A 297 -12.76 -12.41 -39.78
C SER A 297 -13.11 -10.93 -39.68
N VAL A 298 -12.18 -10.04 -40.04
CA VAL A 298 -12.35 -8.58 -40.03
C VAL A 298 -12.48 -8.06 -41.45
N TYR A 299 -13.45 -7.20 -41.70
CA TYR A 299 -13.78 -6.60 -43.00
C TYR A 299 -13.80 -5.08 -42.91
N ARG A 300 -13.38 -4.41 -43.98
CA ARG A 300 -13.72 -3.00 -44.22
C ARG A 300 -15.17 -2.97 -44.69
N ALA A 301 -15.98 -2.13 -44.08
CA ALA A 301 -17.39 -2.04 -44.40
C ALA A 301 -17.86 -0.59 -44.46
N GLU A 302 -18.91 -0.36 -45.24
CA GLU A 302 -19.59 0.93 -45.35
C GLU A 302 -20.89 0.87 -44.54
N ASP A 303 -21.08 1.80 -43.60
CA ASP A 303 -22.36 2.00 -42.94
C ASP A 303 -23.36 2.58 -43.94
N THR A 304 -24.38 1.80 -44.27
CA THR A 304 -25.37 2.18 -45.29
C THR A 304 -26.31 3.31 -44.86
N THR A 305 -26.27 3.73 -43.59
CA THR A 305 -27.12 4.81 -43.09
C THR A 305 -26.55 6.21 -43.36
N ASP A 306 -25.24 6.37 -43.26
CA ASP A 306 -24.56 7.67 -43.40
C ASP A 306 -23.35 7.65 -44.36
N GLY A 307 -22.97 6.47 -44.88
CA GLY A 307 -21.86 6.28 -45.82
C GLY A 307 -20.47 6.19 -45.16
N THR A 308 -20.39 6.16 -43.82
CA THR A 308 -19.11 6.14 -43.09
C THR A 308 -18.42 4.77 -43.21
N ILE A 309 -17.09 4.76 -43.25
CA ILE A 309 -16.30 3.51 -43.30
C ILE A 309 -16.00 3.02 -41.88
N ALA A 310 -16.24 1.72 -41.65
CA ALA A 310 -16.00 1.03 -40.39
C ALA A 310 -15.23 -0.29 -40.60
N ALA A 311 -14.63 -0.81 -39.54
CA ALA A 311 -14.10 -2.17 -39.49
C ALA A 311 -15.10 -3.08 -38.79
N VAL A 312 -15.53 -4.14 -39.46
CA VAL A 312 -16.52 -5.11 -38.97
C VAL A 312 -15.84 -6.46 -38.74
N LYS A 313 -15.79 -6.91 -37.49
CA LYS A 313 -15.25 -8.21 -37.08
C LYS A 313 -16.37 -9.20 -36.87
N LEU A 314 -16.48 -10.18 -37.76
CA LEU A 314 -17.39 -11.33 -37.64
C LEU A 314 -16.75 -12.40 -36.77
N LEU A 315 -17.35 -12.72 -35.63
CA LEU A 315 -16.83 -13.76 -34.74
C LEU A 315 -17.27 -15.16 -35.19
N GLN A 316 -16.34 -16.11 -35.13
CA GLN A 316 -16.57 -17.51 -35.50
C GLN A 316 -16.64 -18.38 -34.24
N GLY A 317 -17.62 -19.30 -34.15
CA GLY A 317 -17.77 -20.20 -33.01
C GLY A 317 -19.20 -20.75 -32.85
N ARG A 318 -19.37 -21.78 -32.00
CA ARG A 318 -20.69 -22.28 -31.59
C ARG A 318 -21.23 -21.40 -30.45
N TRP A 319 -21.67 -20.20 -30.79
CA TRP A 319 -22.23 -19.24 -29.82
C TRP A 319 -23.62 -19.66 -29.31
N ASN A 320 -24.32 -20.52 -30.06
CA ASN A 320 -25.64 -21.05 -29.71
C ASN A 320 -25.65 -22.06 -28.55
N ASP A 321 -24.51 -22.67 -28.21
CA ASP A 321 -24.39 -23.69 -27.16
C ASP A 321 -23.88 -23.13 -25.81
N LEU A 322 -23.59 -21.82 -25.72
CA LEU A 322 -22.91 -21.20 -24.58
C LEU A 322 -23.83 -20.22 -23.83
N GLU A 323 -24.60 -20.76 -22.88
CA GLU A 323 -25.51 -20.00 -22.02
C GLU A 323 -24.73 -18.93 -21.22
N GLY A 324 -25.01 -17.64 -21.49
CA GLY A 324 -24.37 -16.49 -20.82
C GLY A 324 -23.11 -15.91 -21.47
N ALA A 325 -22.52 -16.53 -22.50
CA ALA A 325 -21.32 -16.01 -23.17
C ALA A 325 -21.58 -14.69 -23.92
N TRP A 326 -22.69 -14.63 -24.67
CA TRP A 326 -23.08 -13.44 -25.42
C TRP A 326 -23.35 -12.22 -24.52
N GLN A 327 -23.99 -12.42 -23.37
CA GLN A 327 -24.28 -11.35 -22.41
C GLN A 327 -23.01 -10.77 -21.78
N ARG A 328 -22.02 -11.62 -21.44
CA ARG A 328 -20.70 -11.16 -20.97
C ARG A 328 -19.97 -10.37 -22.05
N LEU A 329 -19.98 -10.86 -23.29
CA LEU A 329 -19.36 -10.19 -24.43
C LEU A 329 -19.96 -8.80 -24.67
N ARG A 330 -21.30 -8.68 -24.62
CA ARG A 330 -22.01 -7.41 -24.78
C ARG A 330 -21.76 -6.44 -23.63
N LYS A 331 -21.64 -6.94 -22.39
CA LYS A 331 -21.32 -6.12 -21.21
C LYS A 331 -19.90 -5.55 -21.31
N GLU A 332 -18.92 -6.36 -21.69
CA GLU A 332 -17.54 -5.89 -21.84
C GLU A 332 -17.37 -4.92 -23.01
N ALA A 333 -18.04 -5.17 -24.14
CA ALA A 333 -18.06 -4.26 -25.28
C ALA A 333 -18.63 -2.87 -24.92
N ARG A 334 -19.64 -2.80 -24.04
CA ARG A 334 -20.18 -1.53 -23.52
C ARG A 334 -19.19 -0.77 -22.65
N MET A 335 -18.45 -1.44 -21.77
CA MET A 335 -17.42 -0.79 -20.95
C MET A 335 -16.30 -0.18 -21.79
N LEU A 336 -15.98 -0.76 -22.95
CA LEU A 336 -15.00 -0.21 -23.88
C LEU A 336 -15.51 0.99 -24.69
N ALA A 337 -16.82 1.05 -24.98
CA ALA A 337 -17.44 2.19 -25.65
C ALA A 337 -17.31 3.50 -24.85
N GLU A 338 -17.15 3.40 -23.51
CA GLU A 338 -17.01 4.53 -22.59
C GLU A 338 -15.56 5.04 -22.47
N VAL A 339 -14.59 4.38 -23.10
CA VAL A 339 -13.17 4.76 -23.08
C VAL A 339 -12.90 5.77 -24.19
N ASN A 340 -13.02 7.07 -23.88
CA ASN A 340 -12.65 8.14 -24.81
C ASN A 340 -11.13 8.37 -24.81
N ASN A 341 -10.38 7.63 -25.64
CA ASN A 341 -8.92 7.71 -25.71
C ASN A 341 -8.43 7.79 -27.17
N PRO A 342 -7.63 8.80 -27.56
CA PRO A 342 -7.17 8.96 -28.94
C PRO A 342 -6.26 7.83 -29.45
N TYR A 343 -5.65 7.04 -28.56
CA TYR A 343 -4.79 5.90 -28.88
C TYR A 343 -5.54 4.56 -28.89
N VAL A 344 -6.86 4.55 -28.68
CA VAL A 344 -7.73 3.39 -28.82
C VAL A 344 -8.58 3.55 -30.08
N ALA A 345 -8.80 2.47 -30.83
CA ALA A 345 -9.78 2.48 -31.92
C ALA A 345 -11.19 2.53 -31.33
N ASN A 346 -11.99 3.51 -31.75
CA ASN A 346 -13.30 3.73 -31.17
C ASN A 346 -14.20 2.52 -31.45
N PHE A 347 -14.81 2.00 -30.39
CA PHE A 347 -15.82 0.97 -30.51
C PHE A 347 -17.16 1.61 -30.88
N ILE A 348 -17.80 1.14 -31.95
CA ILE A 348 -19.04 1.72 -32.47
C ILE A 348 -20.23 0.91 -31.97
N GLU A 349 -20.28 -0.40 -32.27
CA GLU A 349 -21.36 -1.26 -31.80
C GLU A 349 -20.98 -2.75 -31.80
N ILE A 350 -21.79 -3.56 -31.10
CA ILE A 350 -21.76 -5.02 -31.16
C ILE A 350 -23.19 -5.49 -31.38
N ASN A 351 -23.38 -6.42 -32.33
CA ASN A 351 -24.69 -6.93 -32.68
C ASN A 351 -24.57 -8.36 -33.23
N GLU A 352 -25.68 -8.95 -33.64
CA GLU A 352 -25.76 -10.33 -34.11
C GLU A 352 -26.30 -10.38 -35.55
N HIS A 353 -25.76 -11.27 -36.36
CA HIS A 353 -26.25 -11.55 -37.70
C HIS A 353 -26.23 -13.06 -37.96
N GLU A 354 -27.39 -13.65 -38.25
CA GLU A 354 -27.57 -15.08 -38.49
C GLU A 354 -27.00 -16.00 -37.37
N GLY A 355 -27.17 -15.62 -36.09
CA GLY A 355 -26.67 -16.42 -34.96
C GLY A 355 -25.18 -16.19 -34.62
N ALA A 356 -24.49 -15.31 -35.36
CA ALA A 356 -23.08 -15.00 -35.14
C ALA A 356 -22.89 -13.55 -34.70
N PRO A 357 -22.15 -13.30 -33.61
CA PRO A 357 -21.89 -11.94 -33.16
C PRO A 357 -20.88 -11.22 -34.06
N TYR A 358 -21.11 -9.94 -34.31
CA TYR A 358 -20.19 -9.06 -35.02
C TYR A 358 -19.92 -7.78 -34.22
N LEU A 359 -18.68 -7.30 -34.29
CA LEU A 359 -18.25 -6.05 -33.67
C LEU A 359 -17.94 -5.03 -34.75
N VAL A 360 -18.36 -3.79 -34.53
CA VAL A 360 -18.10 -2.65 -35.41
C VAL A 360 -17.22 -1.67 -34.65
N MET A 361 -16.11 -1.29 -35.27
CA MET A 361 -15.15 -0.36 -34.73
C MET A 361 -14.72 0.65 -35.80
N GLU A 362 -14.12 1.74 -35.36
CA GLU A 362 -13.46 2.72 -36.22
C GLU A 362 -12.52 2.01 -37.20
N PHE A 363 -12.65 2.33 -38.49
CA PHE A 363 -11.66 1.92 -39.47
C PHE A 363 -10.43 2.82 -39.37
N VAL A 364 -9.33 2.27 -38.87
CA VAL A 364 -8.06 3.00 -38.79
C VAL A 364 -7.31 2.87 -40.11
N GLU A 365 -7.17 3.97 -40.85
CA GLU A 365 -6.37 4.02 -42.07
C GLU A 365 -4.88 3.83 -41.75
N GLY A 366 -4.33 2.66 -42.08
CA GLY A 366 -3.00 2.27 -41.67
C GLY A 366 -2.65 0.79 -41.88
N GLU A 367 -1.52 0.35 -41.32
CA GLU A 367 -1.11 -1.06 -41.33
C GLU A 367 -0.80 -1.57 -39.91
N SER A 368 -0.91 -2.88 -39.69
CA SER A 368 -0.53 -3.47 -38.41
C SER A 368 0.98 -3.47 -38.20
N LEU A 369 1.39 -3.38 -36.94
CA LEU A 369 2.79 -3.45 -36.55
C LEU A 369 3.41 -4.81 -36.92
N SER A 370 2.62 -5.88 -36.98
CA SER A 370 3.04 -7.19 -37.49
C SER A 370 3.44 -7.17 -38.97
N LYS A 371 2.67 -6.49 -39.85
CA LYS A 371 3.03 -6.30 -41.27
C LYS A 371 4.29 -5.45 -41.41
N THR A 372 4.41 -4.41 -40.59
CA THR A 372 5.60 -3.57 -40.52
C THR A 372 6.84 -4.37 -40.11
N LEU A 373 6.73 -5.23 -39.09
CA LEU A 373 7.82 -6.11 -38.65
C LEU A 373 8.18 -7.15 -39.70
N ALA A 374 7.22 -7.74 -40.40
CA ALA A 374 7.51 -8.69 -41.47
C ALA A 374 8.38 -8.06 -42.58
N ARG A 375 8.11 -6.78 -42.90
CA ARG A 375 8.83 -5.98 -43.91
C ARG A 375 10.19 -5.47 -43.41
N ARG A 376 10.23 -4.87 -42.22
CA ARG A 376 11.44 -4.19 -41.67
C ARG A 376 12.34 -5.10 -40.82
N LYS A 377 11.87 -6.30 -40.49
CA LYS A 377 12.47 -7.26 -39.54
C LYS A 377 12.52 -6.78 -38.09
N ARG A 378 13.02 -5.57 -37.84
CA ARG A 378 13.05 -4.90 -36.53
C ARG A 378 12.89 -3.39 -36.70
N LEU A 379 12.52 -2.70 -35.63
CA LEU A 379 12.42 -1.23 -35.59
C LEU A 379 13.63 -0.61 -34.89
N PRO A 380 14.07 0.60 -35.30
CA PRO A 380 15.00 1.39 -34.51
C PRO A 380 14.44 1.67 -33.11
N GLU A 381 15.32 1.74 -32.12
CA GLU A 381 14.94 1.92 -30.72
C GLU A 381 14.01 3.11 -30.51
N VAL A 382 14.35 4.26 -31.08
CA VAL A 382 13.57 5.50 -30.97
C VAL A 382 12.13 5.32 -31.47
N GLU A 383 11.95 4.59 -32.58
CA GLU A 383 10.63 4.32 -33.14
C GLU A 383 9.85 3.32 -32.28
N ALA A 384 10.51 2.24 -31.83
CA ALA A 384 9.89 1.21 -30.99
C ALA A 384 9.41 1.79 -29.64
N VAL A 385 10.22 2.63 -29.01
CA VAL A 385 9.89 3.34 -27.76
C VAL A 385 8.74 4.32 -27.97
N ALA A 386 8.71 5.06 -29.09
CA ALA A 386 7.62 5.96 -29.41
C ALA A 386 6.28 5.21 -29.60
N VAL A 387 6.29 4.11 -30.36
CA VAL A 387 5.13 3.25 -30.57
C VAL A 387 4.61 2.69 -29.24
N MET A 388 5.50 2.16 -28.39
CA MET A 388 5.08 1.57 -27.12
C MET A 388 4.61 2.60 -26.10
N ALA A 389 5.08 3.86 -26.17
CA ALA A 389 4.54 4.93 -25.34
C ALA A 389 3.09 5.24 -25.71
N ASP A 390 2.75 5.27 -27.01
CA ASP A 390 1.37 5.45 -27.46
C ASP A 390 0.47 4.27 -27.05
N VAL A 391 0.97 3.03 -27.13
CA VAL A 391 0.26 1.84 -26.60
C VAL A 391 0.01 1.96 -25.09
N ALA A 392 1.01 2.39 -24.32
CA ALA A 392 0.83 2.58 -22.88
C ALA A 392 -0.21 3.67 -22.58
N ARG A 393 -0.21 4.79 -23.33
CA ARG A 393 -1.25 5.83 -23.22
C ARG A 393 -2.65 5.31 -23.53
N ALA A 394 -2.80 4.34 -24.43
CA ALA A 394 -4.07 3.68 -24.72
C ALA A 394 -4.64 2.95 -23.48
N LEU A 395 -3.77 2.43 -22.62
CA LEU A 395 -4.13 1.54 -21.51
C LEU A 395 -4.24 2.24 -20.14
N VAL A 396 -3.65 3.43 -19.94
CA VAL A 396 -3.68 4.15 -18.64
C VAL A 396 -5.10 4.30 -18.10
N GLU A 397 -6.02 4.83 -18.91
CA GLU A 397 -7.40 5.08 -18.45
C GLU A 397 -8.18 3.78 -18.23
N ALA A 398 -7.94 2.75 -19.06
CA ALA A 398 -8.53 1.43 -18.89
C ALA A 398 -8.10 0.80 -17.56
N HIS A 399 -6.80 0.85 -17.24
CA HIS A 399 -6.25 0.30 -16.00
C HIS A 399 -6.79 1.01 -14.75
N ARG A 400 -6.95 2.34 -14.78
CA ARG A 400 -7.55 3.11 -13.66
C ARG A 400 -8.99 2.69 -13.37
N ARG A 401 -9.72 2.22 -14.38
CA ARG A 401 -11.09 1.68 -14.26
C ARG A 401 -11.13 0.17 -14.02
N GLY A 402 -9.98 -0.48 -13.81
CA GLY A 402 -9.87 -1.92 -13.59
C GLY A 402 -10.08 -2.78 -14.85
N ILE A 403 -10.01 -2.20 -16.05
CA ILE A 403 -10.12 -2.88 -17.34
C ILE A 403 -8.72 -3.30 -17.80
N VAL A 404 -8.56 -4.56 -18.19
CA VAL A 404 -7.30 -5.16 -18.68
C VAL A 404 -7.52 -5.65 -20.12
N HIS A 405 -6.61 -5.33 -21.03
CA HIS A 405 -6.69 -5.63 -22.47
C HIS A 405 -6.47 -7.12 -22.79
N ARG A 406 -5.53 -7.78 -22.11
CA ARG A 406 -5.21 -9.23 -22.14
C ARG A 406 -4.62 -9.78 -23.44
N ASP A 407 -4.57 -9.00 -24.52
CA ASP A 407 -4.03 -9.45 -25.81
C ASP A 407 -3.20 -8.36 -26.52
N VAL A 408 -2.29 -7.70 -25.81
CA VAL A 408 -1.38 -6.71 -26.40
C VAL A 408 -0.31 -7.42 -27.23
N LYS A 409 -0.29 -7.17 -28.54
CA LYS A 409 0.63 -7.80 -29.52
C LYS A 409 0.73 -6.99 -30.83
N PRO A 410 1.77 -7.19 -31.66
CA PRO A 410 1.95 -6.44 -32.91
C PRO A 410 0.76 -6.49 -33.90
N GLU A 411 -0.05 -7.55 -33.87
CA GLU A 411 -1.24 -7.67 -34.73
C GLU A 411 -2.35 -6.70 -34.34
N ASN A 412 -2.43 -6.33 -33.06
CA ASN A 412 -3.49 -5.49 -32.49
C ASN A 412 -3.09 -4.00 -32.41
N ILE A 413 -1.89 -3.64 -32.88
CA ILE A 413 -1.36 -2.27 -32.88
C ILE A 413 -1.32 -1.78 -34.33
N LEU A 414 -2.14 -0.78 -34.67
CA LEU A 414 -2.23 -0.22 -36.02
C LEU A 414 -1.47 1.10 -36.11
N LEU A 415 -0.52 1.21 -37.04
CA LEU A 415 0.18 2.45 -37.38
C LEU A 415 -0.66 3.27 -38.34
N GLN A 416 -0.94 4.52 -37.98
CA GLN A 416 -1.70 5.44 -38.84
C GLN A 416 -0.88 5.83 -40.07
N MET A 417 -1.54 5.91 -41.23
CA MET A 417 -0.91 6.22 -42.52
C MET A 417 0.00 7.46 -42.43
N GLY A 418 1.27 7.30 -42.84
CA GLY A 418 2.23 8.41 -42.89
C GLY A 418 2.75 8.91 -41.53
N SER A 419 2.47 8.22 -40.42
CA SER A 419 2.96 8.60 -39.09
C SER A 419 3.39 7.39 -38.23
N LEU A 420 4.10 7.66 -37.13
CA LEU A 420 4.41 6.65 -36.10
C LEU A 420 3.35 6.57 -34.99
N ARG A 421 2.24 7.33 -35.12
CA ARG A 421 1.14 7.23 -34.16
C ARG A 421 0.42 5.91 -34.32
N VAL A 422 0.05 5.32 -33.20
CA VAL A 422 -0.68 4.05 -33.20
C VAL A 422 -2.06 4.17 -32.59
N LYS A 423 -2.95 3.28 -33.04
CA LYS A 423 -4.19 2.94 -32.35
C LYS A 423 -4.16 1.47 -31.94
N LEU A 424 -4.41 1.24 -30.65
CA LEU A 424 -4.60 -0.08 -30.09
C LEU A 424 -6.03 -0.55 -30.40
N CYS A 425 -6.14 -1.74 -30.97
CA CYS A 425 -7.40 -2.36 -31.37
C CYS A 425 -7.57 -3.69 -30.63
N ASP A 426 -8.78 -4.25 -30.66
CA ASP A 426 -9.05 -5.61 -30.15
C ASP A 426 -8.66 -5.84 -28.68
N PHE A 427 -9.27 -5.07 -27.76
CA PHE A 427 -9.37 -5.52 -26.36
C PHE A 427 -9.96 -6.93 -26.38
N GLY A 428 -9.35 -7.89 -25.70
CA GLY A 428 -9.59 -9.34 -25.83
C GLY A 428 -10.97 -9.85 -25.37
N LEU A 429 -12.04 -9.13 -25.67
CA LEU A 429 -13.46 -9.35 -25.36
C LEU A 429 -13.90 -10.81 -25.52
N ALA A 430 -13.63 -11.42 -26.68
CA ALA A 430 -14.02 -12.82 -26.93
C ALA A 430 -13.19 -13.83 -26.11
N ARG A 431 -11.97 -13.47 -25.72
CA ARG A 431 -11.05 -14.32 -24.95
C ARG A 431 -11.44 -14.38 -23.47
N HIS A 432 -11.93 -13.27 -22.92
CA HIS A 432 -12.47 -13.19 -21.56
C HIS A 432 -13.66 -14.13 -21.36
N VAL A 433 -14.54 -14.20 -22.35
CA VAL A 433 -15.80 -14.96 -22.29
C VAL A 433 -15.58 -16.46 -22.47
N LEU A 434 -14.68 -16.85 -23.37
CA LEU A 434 -14.38 -18.25 -23.66
C LEU A 434 -13.43 -18.87 -22.61
N GLN A 435 -12.52 -18.09 -21.99
CA GLN A 435 -11.64 -18.60 -20.94
C GLN A 435 -12.33 -18.89 -19.61
N SER A 436 -13.44 -18.21 -19.27
CA SER A 436 -14.17 -18.45 -18.02
C SER A 436 -14.75 -19.87 -17.87
N GLU A 437 -14.88 -20.64 -18.95
CA GLU A 437 -15.25 -22.07 -18.91
C GLU A 437 -14.09 -23.03 -19.28
N SER A 438 -12.94 -22.50 -19.70
CA SER A 438 -11.84 -23.29 -20.27
C SER A 438 -10.87 -23.89 -19.24
N LEU A 439 -11.27 -24.05 -17.97
CA LEU A 439 -10.51 -24.88 -17.01
C LEU A 439 -10.57 -26.39 -17.34
N ASN A 440 -11.46 -26.81 -18.26
CA ASN A 440 -11.59 -28.21 -18.69
C ASN A 440 -10.96 -28.55 -20.08
N LEU A 441 -10.42 -27.58 -20.82
CA LEU A 441 -9.93 -27.79 -22.20
C LEU A 441 -8.43 -28.10 -22.32
N THR A 442 -7.70 -28.20 -21.21
CA THR A 442 -6.29 -28.60 -21.19
C THR A 442 -6.06 -30.11 -21.40
N GLN A 443 -7.11 -30.93 -21.53
CA GLN A 443 -6.99 -32.37 -21.83
C GLN A 443 -6.94 -32.72 -23.34
N ALA A 444 -7.21 -31.79 -24.27
CA ALA A 444 -7.36 -32.12 -25.70
C ALA A 444 -6.29 -31.53 -26.66
N GLY A 445 -5.25 -30.85 -26.16
CA GLY A 445 -4.12 -30.42 -27.00
C GLY A 445 -4.40 -29.33 -28.05
N THR A 446 -5.64 -28.84 -28.18
CA THR A 446 -6.01 -27.75 -29.10
C THR A 446 -6.07 -26.40 -28.38
N ALA A 447 -4.92 -25.78 -28.15
CA ALA A 447 -4.88 -24.35 -27.80
C ALA A 447 -5.17 -23.52 -29.07
N VAL A 448 -6.16 -22.61 -29.00
CA VAL A 448 -6.44 -21.65 -30.07
C VAL A 448 -5.30 -20.62 -30.13
N GLY A 449 -4.36 -20.83 -31.06
CA GLY A 449 -3.24 -19.93 -31.38
C GLY A 449 -1.99 -20.12 -30.52
N THR A 450 -0.84 -19.74 -31.08
CA THR A 450 0.47 -19.80 -30.40
C THR A 450 0.65 -18.59 -29.47
N PRO A 451 0.73 -18.76 -28.14
CA PRO A 451 0.64 -17.66 -27.16
C PRO A 451 1.96 -16.86 -26.97
N PHE A 452 2.54 -16.31 -28.03
CA PHE A 452 3.86 -15.62 -28.01
C PHE A 452 4.00 -14.42 -27.06
N TYR A 453 2.90 -13.84 -26.60
CA TYR A 453 2.88 -12.64 -25.75
C TYR A 453 2.09 -12.85 -24.45
N ALA A 454 1.59 -14.06 -24.20
CA ALA A 454 0.78 -14.32 -23.01
C ALA A 454 1.63 -14.22 -21.74
N SER A 455 1.06 -13.66 -20.68
CA SER A 455 1.73 -13.57 -19.39
C SER A 455 1.77 -14.94 -18.68
N PRO A 456 2.70 -15.14 -17.72
CA PRO A 456 2.75 -16.33 -16.87
C PRO A 456 1.40 -16.65 -16.21
N GLU A 457 0.74 -15.64 -15.65
CA GLU A 457 -0.56 -15.78 -14.99
C GLU A 457 -1.68 -16.14 -15.97
N GLN A 458 -1.64 -15.66 -17.21
CA GLN A 458 -2.55 -16.11 -18.27
C GLN A 458 -2.31 -17.57 -18.67
N CYS A 459 -1.05 -18.02 -18.69
CA CYS A 459 -0.71 -19.41 -18.97
C CYS A 459 -1.11 -20.36 -17.83
N ALA A 460 -1.14 -19.85 -16.59
CA ALA A 460 -1.49 -20.61 -15.39
C ALA A 460 -2.99 -20.53 -15.02
N GLY A 461 -3.78 -19.67 -15.68
CA GLY A 461 -5.19 -19.44 -15.32
C GLY A 461 -5.37 -18.73 -13.96
N ALA A 462 -4.36 -17.97 -13.52
CA ALA A 462 -4.39 -17.24 -12.26
C ALA A 462 -5.09 -15.87 -12.39
N ARG A 463 -5.28 -15.15 -11.27
CA ARG A 463 -5.91 -13.83 -11.27
C ARG A 463 -5.10 -12.85 -12.13
N ILE A 464 -5.79 -12.20 -13.07
CA ILE A 464 -5.24 -11.23 -14.02
C ILE A 464 -5.53 -9.81 -13.53
N ASP A 465 -4.56 -8.91 -13.68
CA ASP A 465 -4.71 -7.47 -13.46
C ASP A 465 -3.88 -6.66 -14.49
N ALA A 466 -3.77 -5.34 -14.30
CA ALA A 466 -3.03 -4.42 -15.18
C ALA A 466 -1.60 -4.90 -15.55
N ARG A 467 -0.95 -5.68 -14.68
CA ARG A 467 0.43 -6.17 -14.86
C ARG A 467 0.53 -7.27 -15.90
N THR A 468 -0.60 -7.88 -16.29
CA THR A 468 -0.70 -8.78 -17.43
C THR A 468 -0.44 -8.03 -18.74
N ASP A 469 -1.03 -6.84 -18.92
CA ASP A 469 -0.79 -6.03 -20.11
C ASP A 469 0.63 -5.46 -20.13
N VAL A 470 1.20 -5.14 -18.96
CA VAL A 470 2.62 -4.75 -18.84
C VAL A 470 3.55 -5.84 -19.38
N TYR A 471 3.30 -7.10 -19.03
CA TYR A 471 4.09 -8.22 -19.57
C TYR A 471 3.95 -8.33 -21.10
N ALA A 472 2.73 -8.23 -21.61
CA ALA A 472 2.47 -8.31 -23.05
C ALA A 472 3.08 -7.12 -23.82
N MET A 473 3.08 -5.91 -23.25
CA MET A 473 3.81 -4.75 -23.75
C MET A 473 5.33 -4.99 -23.75
N GLY A 474 5.88 -5.58 -22.68
CA GLY A 474 7.30 -5.96 -22.61
C GLY A 474 7.70 -6.97 -23.69
N ALA A 475 6.88 -8.01 -23.90
CA ALA A 475 7.08 -9.01 -24.94
C ALA A 475 6.97 -8.42 -26.35
N THR A 476 6.04 -7.50 -26.56
CA THR A 476 5.87 -6.77 -27.81
C THR A 476 7.08 -5.87 -28.08
N LEU A 477 7.53 -5.09 -27.11
CA LEU A 477 8.71 -4.23 -27.24
C LEU A 477 9.97 -5.07 -27.53
N TYR A 478 10.15 -6.21 -26.85
CA TYR A 478 11.21 -7.16 -27.17
C TYR A 478 11.18 -7.57 -28.64
N HIS A 479 10.00 -7.94 -29.16
CA HIS A 479 9.85 -8.35 -30.55
C HIS A 479 10.17 -7.21 -31.53
N LEU A 480 9.71 -5.99 -31.25
CA LEU A 480 10.01 -4.84 -32.10
C LEU A 480 11.51 -4.61 -32.26
N LEU A 481 12.28 -4.83 -31.19
CA LEU A 481 13.71 -4.56 -31.15
C LEU A 481 14.57 -5.74 -31.61
N ALA A 482 14.20 -6.97 -31.24
CA ALA A 482 14.93 -8.20 -31.58
C ALA A 482 14.57 -8.74 -32.97
N GLY A 483 13.40 -8.37 -33.50
CA GLY A 483 12.82 -8.96 -34.71
C GLY A 483 12.28 -10.38 -34.53
N ARG A 484 12.20 -10.87 -33.27
CA ARG A 484 11.57 -12.12 -32.88
C ARG A 484 10.96 -12.00 -31.48
N PRO A 485 9.90 -12.77 -31.13
CA PRO A 485 9.39 -12.81 -29.77
C PRO A 485 10.43 -13.39 -28.79
N PRO A 486 10.29 -13.12 -27.47
CA PRO A 486 11.26 -13.57 -26.46
C PRO A 486 11.36 -15.10 -26.41
N PHE A 487 10.23 -15.80 -26.55
CA PHE A 487 10.17 -17.26 -26.55
C PHE A 487 9.59 -17.80 -27.85
N VAL A 488 10.12 -18.95 -28.28
CA VAL A 488 9.63 -19.71 -29.44
C VAL A 488 9.70 -21.18 -29.04
N ALA A 489 8.65 -21.95 -29.32
CA ALA A 489 8.60 -23.39 -29.10
C ALA A 489 7.76 -24.05 -30.20
N GLU A 490 7.98 -25.34 -30.41
CA GLU A 490 7.24 -26.14 -31.42
C GLU A 490 5.79 -26.41 -31.00
N THR A 491 5.49 -26.37 -29.70
CA THR A 491 4.15 -26.61 -29.16
C THR A 491 3.67 -25.43 -28.32
N ALA A 492 2.35 -25.17 -28.33
CA ALA A 492 1.74 -24.12 -27.51
C ALA A 492 1.97 -24.35 -26.01
N LEU A 493 1.89 -25.61 -25.56
CA LEU A 493 2.19 -25.99 -24.18
C LEU A 493 3.66 -25.73 -23.83
N GLY A 494 4.59 -26.06 -24.73
CA GLY A 494 6.01 -25.75 -24.56
C GLY A 494 6.24 -24.24 -24.45
N LEU A 495 5.53 -23.43 -25.25
CA LEU A 495 5.64 -21.98 -25.19
C LEU A 495 5.09 -21.42 -23.87
N SER A 496 3.92 -21.87 -23.42
CA SER A 496 3.36 -21.51 -22.10
C SER A 496 4.31 -21.88 -20.96
N PHE A 497 4.97 -23.04 -21.04
CA PHE A 497 5.98 -23.43 -20.07
C PHE A 497 7.19 -22.47 -20.06
N LEU A 498 7.67 -22.03 -21.23
CA LEU A 498 8.75 -21.05 -21.33
C LEU A 498 8.35 -19.71 -20.72
N HIS A 499 7.15 -19.21 -21.04
CA HIS A 499 6.61 -17.98 -20.48
C HIS A 499 6.51 -18.07 -18.95
N ALA A 500 6.03 -19.19 -18.40
CA ALA A 500 5.88 -19.38 -16.96
C ALA A 500 7.22 -19.57 -16.21
N ASN A 501 8.20 -20.26 -16.80
CA ASN A 501 9.34 -20.79 -16.02
C ASN A 501 10.73 -20.35 -16.49
N LYS A 502 10.91 -19.87 -17.73
CA LYS A 502 12.24 -19.54 -18.26
C LYS A 502 12.46 -18.04 -18.31
N PRO A 503 13.61 -17.50 -17.85
CA PRO A 503 13.94 -16.10 -18.08
C PRO A 503 14.05 -15.81 -19.58
N PRO A 504 13.63 -14.61 -20.04
CA PRO A 504 13.77 -14.26 -21.46
C PRO A 504 15.25 -14.21 -21.85
N PRO A 505 15.61 -14.64 -23.07
CA PRO A 505 16.94 -14.40 -23.60
C PRO A 505 17.31 -12.91 -23.54
N PRO A 506 18.56 -12.53 -23.24
CA PRO A 506 18.96 -11.13 -23.21
C PRO A 506 18.77 -10.46 -24.58
N LEU A 507 18.09 -9.31 -24.61
CA LEU A 507 17.75 -8.60 -25.86
C LEU A 507 18.98 -8.27 -26.71
N ARG A 508 20.09 -7.92 -26.06
CA ARG A 508 21.36 -7.56 -26.72
C ARG A 508 22.07 -8.71 -27.43
N GLU A 509 21.69 -9.96 -27.16
CA GLU A 509 22.17 -11.11 -27.95
C GLU A 509 21.62 -11.06 -29.39
N PHE A 510 20.45 -10.46 -29.60
CA PHE A 510 19.79 -10.34 -30.91
C PHE A 510 19.92 -8.94 -31.53
N ASN A 511 20.03 -7.90 -30.69
CA ASN A 511 20.24 -6.54 -31.14
C ASN A 511 21.22 -5.78 -30.23
N PRO A 512 22.54 -5.79 -30.55
CA PRO A 512 23.57 -5.13 -29.74
C PRO A 512 23.44 -3.61 -29.64
N ASP A 513 22.71 -2.98 -30.58
CA ASP A 513 22.55 -1.53 -30.71
C ASP A 513 21.49 -0.95 -29.74
N VAL A 514 20.74 -1.81 -29.04
CA VAL A 514 19.73 -1.37 -28.07
C VAL A 514 20.40 -0.87 -26.79
N SER A 515 19.92 0.28 -26.28
CA SER A 515 20.39 0.88 -25.06
C SER A 515 20.11 0.02 -23.83
N ASP A 516 20.98 0.14 -22.82
CA ASP A 516 20.78 -0.54 -21.53
C ASP A 516 19.48 -0.07 -20.84
N GLY A 517 19.04 1.17 -21.12
CA GLY A 517 17.77 1.70 -20.61
C GLY A 517 16.57 0.89 -21.09
N VAL A 518 16.47 0.65 -22.40
CA VAL A 518 15.39 -0.16 -22.98
C VAL A 518 15.47 -1.62 -22.56
N CYS A 519 16.68 -2.19 -22.50
CA CYS A 519 16.86 -3.57 -22.02
C CYS A 519 16.26 -3.75 -20.62
N ARG A 520 16.49 -2.80 -19.71
CA ARG A 520 15.94 -2.84 -18.35
C ARG A 520 14.42 -2.76 -18.28
N ILE A 521 13.80 -1.89 -19.08
CA ILE A 521 12.33 -1.79 -19.15
C ILE A 521 11.74 -3.12 -19.59
N VAL A 522 12.30 -3.72 -20.64
CA VAL A 522 11.86 -5.01 -21.19
C VAL A 522 12.07 -6.15 -20.20
N GLU A 523 13.22 -6.22 -19.53
CA GLU A 523 13.52 -7.23 -18.50
C GLU A 523 12.56 -7.15 -17.32
N LYS A 524 12.30 -5.93 -16.81
CA LYS A 524 11.35 -5.69 -15.71
C LYS A 524 9.92 -6.08 -16.11
N ALA A 525 9.48 -5.68 -17.30
CA ALA A 525 8.14 -6.01 -17.78
C ALA A 525 7.95 -7.52 -18.00
N LEU A 526 9.01 -8.24 -18.39
CA LEU A 526 9.01 -9.70 -18.59
C LEU A 526 9.30 -10.51 -17.31
N ALA A 527 9.30 -9.88 -16.14
CA ALA A 527 9.45 -10.58 -14.87
C ALA A 527 8.30 -11.57 -14.64
N LYS A 528 8.60 -12.72 -14.02
CA LYS A 528 7.63 -13.82 -13.91
C LYS A 528 6.53 -13.53 -12.92
N HIS A 529 6.87 -12.98 -11.77
CA HIS A 529 5.89 -12.51 -10.80
C HIS A 529 5.34 -11.15 -11.20
N PRO A 530 4.00 -10.93 -11.19
CA PRO A 530 3.41 -9.64 -11.49
C PRO A 530 3.95 -8.49 -10.62
N ASP A 531 4.19 -8.73 -9.32
CA ASP A 531 4.73 -7.72 -8.39
C ASP A 531 6.13 -7.21 -8.74
N ASP A 532 6.86 -7.91 -9.60
CA ASP A 532 8.20 -7.53 -10.05
C ASP A 532 8.19 -6.63 -11.29
N ARG A 533 7.01 -6.40 -11.88
CA ARG A 533 6.81 -5.59 -13.08
C ARG A 533 6.50 -4.14 -12.72
N GLN A 534 6.40 -3.29 -13.73
CA GLN A 534 5.74 -2.00 -13.57
C GLN A 534 4.29 -2.23 -13.10
N ALA A 535 3.82 -1.40 -12.16
CA ALA A 535 2.52 -1.60 -11.50
C ALA A 535 1.34 -1.59 -12.49
N ASP A 536 1.44 -0.76 -13.54
CA ASP A 536 0.43 -0.57 -14.57
C ASP A 536 1.03 0.09 -15.83
N ALA A 537 0.18 0.46 -16.79
CA ALA A 537 0.58 1.13 -18.01
C ALA A 537 1.08 2.57 -17.78
N GLU A 538 0.68 3.24 -16.70
CA GLU A 538 1.14 4.59 -16.36
C GLU A 538 2.60 4.55 -15.89
N ALA A 539 2.94 3.59 -15.04
CA ALA A 539 4.32 3.33 -14.63
C ALA A 539 5.22 2.94 -15.82
N PHE A 540 4.71 2.09 -16.74
CA PHE A 540 5.45 1.72 -17.95
C PHE A 540 5.65 2.91 -18.91
N LEU A 541 4.62 3.74 -19.11
CA LEU A 541 4.70 4.95 -19.92
C LEU A 541 5.74 5.93 -19.39
N LEU A 542 5.76 6.17 -18.08
CA LEU A 542 6.71 7.09 -17.44
C LEU A 542 8.16 6.68 -17.69
N GLU A 543 8.46 5.38 -17.63
CA GLU A 543 9.79 4.84 -17.94
C GLU A 543 10.17 5.06 -19.42
N LEU A 544 9.25 4.89 -20.37
CA LEU A 544 9.49 5.15 -21.80
C LEU A 544 9.67 6.64 -22.11
N GLU A 545 8.89 7.52 -21.48
CA GLU A 545 9.02 8.97 -21.70
C GLU A 545 10.33 9.53 -21.15
N ARG A 546 10.85 8.96 -20.05
CA ARG A 546 12.20 9.26 -19.55
C ARG A 546 13.27 8.94 -20.60
N LEU A 547 13.23 7.75 -21.22
CA LEU A 547 14.14 7.41 -22.33
C LEU A 547 14.10 8.44 -23.45
N ARG A 548 12.89 8.86 -23.84
CA ARG A 548 12.71 9.79 -24.95
C ARG A 548 13.27 11.17 -24.66
N ARG A 549 13.30 11.58 -23.38
CA ARG A 549 13.90 12.85 -22.94
C ARG A 549 15.42 12.74 -22.70
N GLY A 550 16.00 11.55 -22.89
CA GLY A 550 17.40 11.29 -22.54
C GLY A 550 17.64 11.25 -21.02
N GLU A 551 16.57 11.21 -20.23
CA GLU A 551 16.62 11.06 -18.78
C GLU A 551 16.94 9.61 -18.44
N ALA A 552 17.68 9.41 -17.35
CA ALA A 552 17.92 8.07 -16.86
C ALA A 552 16.58 7.40 -16.51
N VAL A 553 16.24 6.29 -17.17
CA VAL A 553 15.14 5.44 -16.74
C VAL A 553 15.48 4.89 -15.37
N SER A 554 14.75 5.35 -14.38
CA SER A 554 14.73 4.89 -13.01
C SER A 554 14.40 3.40 -12.91
N LEU A 555 15.39 2.55 -13.15
CA LEU A 555 15.83 1.53 -12.23
C LEU A 555 17.26 1.27 -12.62
N VAL A 556 18.10 2.23 -12.25
CA VAL A 556 19.49 1.87 -12.08
C VAL A 556 19.51 0.73 -11.08
N VAL A 557 20.00 -0.43 -11.53
CA VAL A 557 20.27 -1.54 -10.63
C VAL A 557 21.40 -1.07 -9.74
N HIS A 558 21.03 -0.57 -8.57
CA HIS A 558 21.99 -0.12 -7.57
C HIS A 558 22.67 -1.35 -6.95
N PRO A 559 24.02 -1.34 -6.84
CA PRO A 559 24.90 -0.22 -7.15
C PRO A 559 25.19 -0.02 -8.66
N ARG A 560 25.28 1.24 -9.11
CA ARG A 560 25.80 1.60 -10.45
C ARG A 560 27.17 0.98 -10.63
N LEU A 561 27.32 0.10 -11.64
CA LEU A 561 28.58 -0.59 -11.90
C LEU A 561 29.53 0.28 -12.72
N PRO A 562 30.84 0.16 -12.53
CA PRO A 562 31.81 0.77 -13.43
C PRO A 562 31.61 0.27 -14.87
N PRO A 563 31.82 1.13 -15.89
CA PRO A 563 31.72 0.71 -17.29
C PRO A 563 32.75 -0.39 -17.59
N ALA A 564 32.29 -1.48 -18.20
CA ALA A 564 33.11 -2.64 -18.55
C ALA A 564 32.85 -3.10 -19.99
N ALA A 565 33.87 -3.64 -20.66
CA ALA A 565 33.73 -4.14 -22.03
C ALA A 565 32.87 -5.43 -22.07
N PRO A 566 32.03 -5.62 -23.10
CA PRO A 566 31.22 -6.83 -23.27
C PRO A 566 32.07 -8.12 -23.18
N GLY A 567 31.59 -9.13 -22.46
CA GLY A 567 32.26 -10.43 -22.30
C GLY A 567 33.39 -10.49 -21.24
N LYS A 568 33.72 -9.36 -20.59
CA LYS A 568 34.73 -9.31 -19.51
C LYS A 568 34.15 -9.48 -18.11
N VAL A 569 32.84 -9.28 -17.92
CA VAL A 569 32.17 -9.39 -16.62
C VAL A 569 31.63 -10.80 -16.43
N LEU A 570 31.97 -11.42 -15.30
CA LEU A 570 31.39 -12.67 -14.83
C LEU A 570 30.12 -12.38 -14.03
N HIS A 571 29.06 -13.13 -14.31
CA HIS A 571 27.75 -12.98 -13.69
C HIS A 571 27.40 -14.27 -12.95
N TYR A 572 27.12 -14.15 -11.66
CA TYR A 572 26.59 -15.22 -10.83
C TYR A 572 25.27 -14.78 -10.24
N GLU A 573 24.26 -15.62 -10.36
CA GLU A 573 22.94 -15.41 -9.77
C GLU A 573 22.47 -16.73 -9.16
N TRP A 574 22.11 -16.67 -7.88
CA TRP A 574 21.62 -17.81 -7.13
C TRP A 574 20.35 -17.42 -6.39
N THR A 575 19.35 -18.29 -6.46
CA THR A 575 18.07 -18.10 -5.78
C THR A 575 17.82 -19.27 -4.85
N TRP A 576 17.38 -18.98 -3.63
CA TRP A 576 16.96 -19.96 -2.64
C TRP A 576 15.52 -19.69 -2.23
N GLU A 577 14.69 -20.72 -2.31
CA GLU A 577 13.35 -20.73 -1.75
C GLU A 577 13.44 -21.19 -0.28
N LEU A 578 13.11 -20.28 0.63
CA LEU A 578 13.22 -20.39 2.07
C LEU A 578 11.82 -20.31 2.70
N GLU A 579 11.64 -20.91 3.87
CA GLU A 579 10.34 -21.03 4.54
C GLU A 579 10.04 -19.82 5.44
N ALA A 580 11.05 -19.23 6.06
CA ALA A 580 10.88 -18.05 6.89
C ALA A 580 10.49 -16.82 6.05
N ALA A 581 9.70 -15.92 6.63
CA ALA A 581 9.24 -14.70 5.99
C ALA A 581 10.38 -13.65 5.87
N PRO A 582 10.28 -12.67 4.94
CA PRO A 582 11.37 -11.72 4.69
C PRO A 582 11.80 -10.90 5.92
N ASP A 583 10.84 -10.54 6.77
CA ASP A 583 11.05 -9.81 8.03
C ASP A 583 11.80 -10.66 9.07
N GLN A 584 11.56 -11.96 9.09
CA GLN A 584 12.30 -12.91 9.95
C GLN A 584 13.72 -13.18 9.43
N MET A 585 13.89 -13.21 8.10
CA MET A 585 15.20 -13.41 7.46
C MET A 585 16.09 -12.17 7.53
N TRP A 586 15.51 -10.98 7.40
CA TRP A 586 16.24 -9.73 7.21
C TRP A 586 17.28 -9.43 8.32
N PRO A 587 16.97 -9.53 9.63
CA PRO A 587 17.94 -9.24 10.69
C PRO A 587 19.23 -10.06 10.58
N HIS A 588 19.14 -11.25 10.00
CA HIS A 588 20.27 -12.15 9.82
C HIS A 588 20.97 -11.93 8.47
N VAL A 589 20.22 -11.83 7.38
CA VAL A 589 20.79 -11.61 6.03
C VAL A 589 21.49 -10.24 5.94
N ALA A 590 20.93 -9.22 6.61
CA ALA A 590 21.50 -7.89 6.67
C ALA A 590 22.74 -7.78 7.57
N ASN A 591 23.01 -8.81 8.39
CA ASN A 591 24.23 -8.91 9.19
C ASN A 591 25.40 -9.45 8.37
N THR A 592 25.86 -8.61 7.44
CA THR A 592 26.96 -8.93 6.52
C THR A 592 28.28 -9.23 7.23
N GLU A 593 28.51 -8.69 8.44
CA GLU A 593 29.65 -9.04 9.30
C GLU A 593 29.65 -10.53 9.64
N ARG A 594 28.55 -11.01 10.24
CA ARG A 594 28.37 -12.41 10.63
C ARG A 594 28.31 -13.33 9.41
N LEU A 595 27.62 -12.90 8.36
CA LEU A 595 27.50 -13.65 7.10
C LEU A 595 28.89 -13.87 6.46
N ASN A 596 29.69 -12.80 6.32
CA ASN A 596 31.01 -12.84 5.70
C ASN A 596 31.96 -13.79 6.44
N ARG A 597 31.96 -13.75 7.79
CA ARG A 597 32.72 -14.71 8.59
C ARG A 597 32.24 -16.15 8.38
N ALA A 598 30.93 -16.41 8.48
CA ALA A 598 30.37 -17.76 8.41
C ALA A 598 30.52 -18.45 7.04
N ILE A 599 30.66 -17.66 5.97
CA ILE A 599 31.02 -18.16 4.64
C ILE A 599 32.54 -18.28 4.41
N GLY A 600 33.37 -17.87 5.39
CA GLY A 600 34.82 -18.03 5.38
C GLY A 600 35.59 -16.94 4.62
N LEU A 601 35.07 -15.71 4.58
CA LEU A 601 35.84 -14.56 4.10
C LEU A 601 36.88 -14.14 5.16
N PRO A 602 38.05 -13.60 4.74
CA PRO A 602 39.04 -13.09 5.67
C PRO A 602 38.56 -11.80 6.36
N ALA A 603 39.09 -11.53 7.55
CA ALA A 603 38.97 -10.23 8.19
C ALA A 603 39.59 -9.14 7.30
N VAL A 604 39.09 -7.91 7.46
CA VAL A 604 39.41 -6.76 6.63
C VAL A 604 39.92 -5.62 7.51
N ASP A 605 41.06 -5.08 7.14
CA ASP A 605 41.58 -3.84 7.69
C ASP A 605 40.96 -2.66 6.92
N PHE A 606 40.17 -1.83 7.61
CA PHE A 606 39.51 -0.68 6.99
C PHE A 606 40.22 0.63 7.33
N THR A 607 40.39 1.49 6.33
CA THR A 607 40.85 2.87 6.48
C THR A 607 39.90 3.84 5.80
N THR A 608 39.90 5.10 6.24
CA THR A 608 39.00 6.15 5.73
C THR A 608 39.76 7.41 5.38
N GLU A 609 39.28 8.11 4.35
CA GLU A 609 39.83 9.36 3.87
C GLU A 609 38.69 10.35 3.59
N PRO A 610 38.89 11.66 3.81
CA PRO A 610 37.93 12.68 3.40
C PRO A 610 37.64 12.61 1.90
N ASP A 611 36.36 12.77 1.54
CA ASP A 611 35.91 12.94 0.17
C ASP A 611 35.84 14.43 -0.19
N PRO A 612 36.40 14.87 -1.33
CA PRO A 612 36.34 16.27 -1.77
C PRO A 612 34.93 16.85 -1.90
N SER A 613 33.89 16.02 -2.01
CA SER A 613 32.49 16.41 -2.09
C SER A 613 31.76 16.50 -0.74
N GLY A 614 32.47 16.37 0.38
CA GLY A 614 31.91 16.51 1.73
C GLY A 614 31.45 15.21 2.40
N GLY A 615 32.01 14.07 1.98
CA GLY A 615 31.75 12.74 2.57
C GLY A 615 33.02 12.00 2.98
N THR A 616 32.93 10.67 3.12
CA THR A 616 34.07 9.80 3.46
C THR A 616 34.27 8.74 2.39
N ARG A 617 35.50 8.56 1.93
CA ARG A 617 35.91 7.40 1.13
C ARG A 617 36.47 6.33 2.05
N ARG A 618 36.02 5.09 1.88
CA ARG A 618 36.48 3.95 2.68
C ARG A 618 37.31 3.01 1.82
N PHE A 619 38.36 2.46 2.40
CA PHE A 619 39.22 1.47 1.77
C PHE A 619 39.32 0.24 2.65
N GLY A 620 39.30 -0.93 2.04
CA GLY A 620 39.49 -2.21 2.72
C GLY A 620 40.71 -2.93 2.18
N GLU A 621 41.48 -3.55 3.06
CA GLU A 621 42.56 -4.47 2.72
C GLU A 621 42.34 -5.83 3.38
N ALA A 622 42.49 -6.90 2.60
CA ALA A 622 42.40 -8.26 3.12
C ALA A 622 43.42 -9.18 2.43
N ARG A 623 43.99 -10.11 3.21
CA ARG A 623 44.95 -11.10 2.73
C ARG A 623 44.32 -12.49 2.73
N LYS A 624 44.33 -13.16 1.58
CA LYS A 624 43.88 -14.56 1.44
C LYS A 624 44.84 -15.34 0.57
N ALA A 625 45.32 -16.48 1.07
CA ALA A 625 46.25 -17.38 0.37
C ALA A 625 47.49 -16.64 -0.22
N GLY A 626 48.08 -15.72 0.55
CA GLY A 626 49.25 -14.93 0.14
C GLY A 626 48.96 -13.76 -0.80
N VAL A 627 47.73 -13.61 -1.30
CA VAL A 627 47.31 -12.49 -2.15
C VAL A 627 46.70 -11.39 -1.30
N VAL A 628 47.22 -10.17 -1.45
CA VAL A 628 46.65 -8.95 -0.87
C VAL A 628 45.65 -8.35 -1.86
N ASN A 629 44.41 -8.16 -1.41
CA ASN A 629 43.39 -7.44 -2.14
C ASN A 629 43.10 -6.13 -1.40
N SER A 630 43.17 -5.02 -2.10
CA SER A 630 42.93 -3.69 -1.55
C SER A 630 41.94 -2.96 -2.46
N TRP A 631 40.86 -2.43 -1.89
CA TRP A 631 39.74 -1.85 -2.63
C TRP A 631 39.21 -0.58 -1.98
N ARG A 632 38.53 0.24 -2.78
CA ARG A 632 37.60 1.27 -2.34
C ARG A 632 36.23 0.65 -2.12
N GLU A 633 35.69 0.82 -0.93
CA GLU A 633 34.34 0.39 -0.54
C GLU A 633 33.38 1.54 -0.79
N HIS A 634 32.39 1.33 -1.66
CA HIS A 634 31.31 2.30 -1.85
C HIS A 634 30.29 2.22 -0.71
N PRO A 635 29.54 3.30 -0.42
CA PRO A 635 28.43 3.23 0.51
C PRO A 635 27.50 2.07 0.16
N PHE A 636 27.18 1.24 1.14
CA PHE A 636 26.20 0.18 0.96
C PHE A 636 24.84 0.80 0.62
N GLU A 637 24.06 0.09 -0.17
CA GLU A 637 22.72 0.52 -0.55
C GLU A 637 21.73 -0.53 -0.08
N TRP A 638 20.73 -0.14 0.69
CA TRP A 638 19.72 -1.08 1.16
C TRP A 638 18.35 -0.43 1.35
N VAL A 639 17.36 -1.31 1.32
CA VAL A 639 16.00 -1.07 1.76
C VAL A 639 15.65 -2.22 2.68
N GLU A 640 15.33 -1.88 3.93
CA GLU A 640 14.99 -2.84 4.97
C GLU A 640 13.92 -3.85 4.53
N GLY A 641 14.14 -5.11 4.88
CA GLY A 641 13.28 -6.23 4.51
C GLY A 641 13.30 -6.64 3.03
N ARG A 642 14.06 -5.95 2.17
CA ARG A 642 13.96 -6.14 0.70
C ARG A 642 15.27 -6.36 0.00
N ARG A 643 16.21 -5.43 0.11
CA ARG A 643 17.45 -5.52 -0.67
C ARG A 643 18.62 -4.90 0.04
N LEU A 644 19.80 -5.44 -0.19
CA LEU A 644 21.07 -4.80 0.14
C LEU A 644 22.10 -5.03 -0.97
N GLY A 645 23.00 -4.08 -1.16
CA GLY A 645 24.00 -4.11 -2.21
C GLY A 645 25.27 -3.38 -1.81
N VAL A 646 26.41 -3.87 -2.32
CA VAL A 646 27.72 -3.25 -2.13
C VAL A 646 28.54 -3.34 -3.42
N LEU A 647 29.28 -2.28 -3.71
CA LEU A 647 30.26 -2.21 -4.80
C LEU A 647 31.66 -1.99 -4.23
N ARG A 648 32.60 -2.81 -4.71
CA ARG A 648 34.03 -2.73 -4.39
C ARG A 648 34.82 -2.47 -5.65
N GLU A 649 35.64 -1.43 -5.66
CA GLU A 649 36.59 -1.15 -6.74
C GLU A 649 38.01 -1.41 -6.24
N TYR A 650 38.64 -2.46 -6.77
CA TYR A 650 39.96 -2.90 -6.33
C TYR A 650 41.02 -2.10 -7.06
N HIS A 651 41.95 -1.50 -6.33
CA HIS A 651 43.17 -0.94 -6.92
C HIS A 651 44.32 -1.96 -6.88
N ARG A 652 44.26 -2.95 -5.98
CA ARG A 652 45.21 -4.09 -5.90
C ARG A 652 44.45 -5.41 -5.74
N GLY A 653 44.97 -6.48 -6.34
CA GLY A 653 44.39 -7.83 -6.24
C GLY A 653 43.88 -8.38 -7.56
N VAL A 654 43.06 -9.43 -7.51
CA VAL A 654 42.69 -10.26 -8.67
C VAL A 654 41.45 -9.80 -9.44
N PHE A 655 40.71 -8.82 -8.92
CA PHE A 655 39.52 -8.24 -9.54
C PHE A 655 39.74 -6.77 -9.82
N LYS A 656 39.08 -6.18 -10.82
CA LYS A 656 39.02 -4.72 -11.00
C LYS A 656 37.91 -4.12 -10.15
N TRP A 657 36.73 -4.74 -10.19
CA TRP A 657 35.62 -4.41 -9.32
C TRP A 657 34.73 -5.65 -9.09
N MET A 658 33.96 -5.60 -8.01
CA MET A 658 32.96 -6.61 -7.65
C MET A 658 31.74 -5.91 -7.08
N ALA A 659 30.55 -6.30 -7.53
CA ALA A 659 29.29 -5.92 -6.91
C ALA A 659 28.56 -7.16 -6.41
N SER A 660 27.99 -7.06 -5.22
CA SER A 660 27.17 -8.09 -4.58
C SER A 660 25.83 -7.48 -4.21
N THR A 661 24.73 -8.06 -4.67
CA THR A 661 23.37 -7.65 -4.29
C THR A 661 22.57 -8.85 -3.78
N VAL A 662 21.81 -8.64 -2.71
CA VAL A 662 20.90 -9.63 -2.13
C VAL A 662 19.51 -9.02 -2.13
N GLU A 663 18.52 -9.79 -2.57
CA GLU A 663 17.12 -9.39 -2.69
C GLU A 663 16.25 -10.47 -2.04
N LEU A 664 15.31 -10.06 -1.19
CA LEU A 664 14.34 -10.90 -0.51
C LEU A 664 12.96 -10.55 -1.05
N LYS A 665 12.26 -11.54 -1.60
CA LYS A 665 10.88 -11.39 -2.06
C LYS A 665 9.95 -12.30 -1.26
N PRO A 666 8.80 -11.79 -0.79
CA PRO A 666 7.80 -12.64 -0.16
C PRO A 666 7.24 -13.63 -1.19
N ARG A 667 7.04 -14.88 -0.76
CA ARG A 667 6.39 -15.94 -1.53
C ARG A 667 4.92 -16.02 -1.13
N GLY A 668 4.07 -16.53 -2.03
CA GLY A 668 2.62 -16.63 -1.79
C GLY A 668 2.21 -17.55 -0.63
N ASP A 669 3.11 -18.43 -0.18
CA ASP A 669 2.95 -19.32 0.98
C ASP A 669 3.47 -18.70 2.30
N GLY A 670 3.92 -17.44 2.27
CA GLY A 670 4.48 -16.73 3.43
C GLY A 670 6.00 -16.85 3.57
N GLY A 671 6.67 -17.65 2.75
CA GLY A 671 8.14 -17.79 2.78
C GLY A 671 8.90 -16.69 2.03
N THR A 672 10.21 -16.88 1.84
CA THR A 672 11.09 -15.93 1.14
C THR A 672 11.78 -16.55 -0.07
N SER A 673 11.74 -15.87 -1.23
CA SER A 673 12.66 -16.13 -2.33
C SER A 673 13.85 -15.17 -2.20
N LEU A 674 14.99 -15.70 -1.80
CA LEU A 674 16.23 -14.94 -1.62
C LEU A 674 17.09 -15.07 -2.88
N THR A 675 17.34 -13.98 -3.58
CA THR A 675 18.23 -13.95 -4.75
C THR A 675 19.51 -13.18 -4.43
N HIS A 676 20.67 -13.83 -4.60
CA HIS A 676 21.99 -13.23 -4.44
C HIS A 676 22.70 -13.17 -5.79
N ARG A 677 23.04 -11.96 -6.23
CA ARG A 677 23.76 -11.71 -7.49
C ARG A 677 25.16 -11.19 -7.21
N LEU A 678 26.16 -11.78 -7.86
CA LEU A 678 27.53 -11.28 -7.89
C LEU A 678 27.93 -10.95 -9.33
N ARG A 679 28.47 -9.75 -9.53
CA ARG A 679 29.05 -9.30 -10.80
C ARG A 679 30.50 -8.93 -10.56
N ILE A 680 31.41 -9.52 -11.34
CA ILE A 680 32.86 -9.37 -11.14
C ILE A 680 33.53 -9.10 -12.48
N GLU A 681 34.35 -8.06 -12.55
CA GLU A 681 35.33 -7.93 -13.63
C GLU A 681 36.71 -8.42 -13.13
N PRO A 682 37.18 -9.62 -13.53
CA PRO A 682 38.47 -10.14 -13.13
C PRO A 682 39.65 -9.43 -13.83
N ARG A 683 40.83 -9.48 -13.19
CA ARG A 683 42.11 -9.15 -13.82
C ARG A 683 42.73 -10.40 -14.47
N GLY A 684 42.84 -10.40 -15.79
CA GLY A 684 43.50 -11.46 -16.56
C GLY A 684 42.84 -12.84 -16.41
N LEU A 685 43.55 -13.88 -16.88
CA LEU A 685 43.08 -15.27 -16.85
C LEU A 685 43.03 -15.86 -15.43
N LEU A 686 44.03 -15.54 -14.60
CA LEU A 686 44.10 -16.02 -13.22
C LEU A 686 42.93 -15.50 -12.38
N GLY A 687 42.59 -14.20 -12.49
CA GLY A 687 41.42 -13.64 -11.80
C GLY A 687 40.11 -14.29 -12.25
N ARG A 688 40.00 -14.66 -13.53
CA ARG A 688 38.81 -15.34 -14.08
C ARG A 688 38.66 -16.75 -13.50
N LEU A 689 39.76 -17.50 -13.37
CA LEU A 689 39.78 -18.82 -12.73
C LEU A 689 39.44 -18.74 -11.23
N ILE A 690 40.06 -17.80 -10.51
CA ILE A 690 39.79 -17.59 -9.08
C ILE A 690 38.31 -17.23 -8.86
N ALA A 691 37.75 -16.34 -9.67
CA ALA A 691 36.33 -16.00 -9.58
C ALA A 691 35.43 -17.22 -9.81
N ALA A 692 35.71 -18.06 -10.82
CA ALA A 692 34.90 -19.25 -11.10
C ALA A 692 34.89 -20.25 -9.94
N VAL A 693 36.05 -20.48 -9.30
CA VAL A 693 36.19 -21.50 -8.25
C VAL A 693 35.83 -20.96 -6.87
N GLU A 694 36.51 -19.90 -6.42
CA GLU A 694 36.34 -19.37 -5.05
C GLU A 694 35.00 -18.67 -4.88
N VAL A 695 34.57 -17.89 -5.87
CA VAL A 695 33.29 -17.18 -5.80
C VAL A 695 32.14 -18.05 -6.32
N GLY A 696 32.29 -18.60 -7.54
CA GLY A 696 31.23 -19.36 -8.20
C GLY A 696 30.83 -20.65 -7.47
N ILE A 697 31.79 -21.56 -7.25
CA ILE A 697 31.50 -22.90 -6.69
C ILE A 697 31.52 -22.89 -5.17
N LYS A 698 32.65 -22.47 -4.56
CA LYS A 698 32.81 -22.51 -3.10
C LYS A 698 31.91 -21.49 -2.41
N GLY A 699 31.82 -20.26 -2.95
CA GLY A 699 30.94 -19.21 -2.45
C GLY A 699 29.48 -19.64 -2.41
N LYS A 700 28.93 -20.19 -3.52
CA LYS A 700 27.55 -20.69 -3.57
C LYS A 700 27.28 -21.73 -2.47
N ARG A 701 28.15 -22.75 -2.33
CA ARG A 701 28.00 -23.80 -1.31
C ARG A 701 28.04 -23.25 0.12
N ALA A 702 28.91 -22.27 0.36
CA ALA A 702 29.01 -21.63 1.66
C ALA A 702 27.77 -20.79 1.98
N LEU A 703 27.29 -19.99 1.02
CA LEU A 703 26.06 -19.20 1.14
C LEU A 703 24.84 -20.09 1.36
N GLU A 704 24.69 -21.17 0.57
CA GLU A 704 23.59 -22.12 0.72
C GLU A 704 23.54 -22.73 2.12
N ARG A 705 24.68 -23.18 2.65
CA ARG A 705 24.79 -23.70 4.02
C ARG A 705 24.35 -22.67 5.06
N VAL A 706 24.78 -21.41 4.93
CA VAL A 706 24.48 -20.36 5.90
C VAL A 706 23.03 -19.89 5.78
N TYR A 707 22.51 -19.63 4.58
CA TYR A 707 21.11 -19.22 4.38
C TYR A 707 20.11 -20.29 4.82
N ARG A 708 20.37 -21.58 4.55
CA ARG A 708 19.52 -22.67 5.05
C ARG A 708 19.54 -22.78 6.57
N ARG A 709 20.68 -22.45 7.20
CA ARG A 709 20.76 -22.39 8.66
C ARG A 709 19.97 -21.21 9.22
N ILE A 710 20.12 -20.02 8.63
CA ILE A 710 19.34 -18.84 9.00
C ILE A 710 17.84 -19.13 8.87
N ASP A 711 17.40 -19.73 7.77
CA ASP A 711 16.02 -20.13 7.53
C ASP A 711 15.50 -21.10 8.60
N GLY A 712 16.28 -22.13 8.94
CA GLY A 712 15.96 -23.04 10.04
C GLY A 712 15.88 -22.35 11.41
N TYR A 713 16.62 -21.26 11.62
CA TYR A 713 16.61 -20.49 12.88
C TYR A 713 15.37 -19.60 12.93
N ALA A 714 15.15 -18.82 11.87
CA ALA A 714 14.01 -17.94 11.72
C ALA A 714 12.67 -18.71 11.77
N GLY A 715 12.64 -19.92 11.21
CA GLY A 715 11.49 -20.83 11.28
C GLY A 715 11.38 -21.65 12.57
N GLY A 716 12.22 -21.41 13.58
CA GLY A 716 12.16 -22.11 14.89
C GLY A 716 12.54 -23.60 14.85
N LYS A 717 13.13 -24.08 13.75
CA LYS A 717 13.54 -25.49 13.57
C LYS A 717 14.89 -25.81 14.23
N LEU A 718 15.71 -24.79 14.50
CA LEU A 718 17.03 -24.91 15.13
C LEU A 718 16.96 -24.97 16.67
N GLY A 719 16.22 -25.92 17.25
CA GLY A 719 16.29 -26.22 18.70
C GLY A 719 16.12 -25.00 19.62
N ARG A 720 16.74 -25.00 20.82
CA ARG A 720 16.67 -23.92 21.84
C ARG A 720 17.07 -22.55 21.23
N PRO A 721 16.12 -21.66 20.89
CA PRO A 721 16.41 -20.43 20.14
C PRO A 721 17.35 -19.48 20.89
N GLU A 722 17.29 -19.51 22.22
CA GLU A 722 18.07 -18.66 23.14
C GLU A 722 19.59 -18.91 23.08
N THR A 723 20.03 -20.05 22.54
CA THR A 723 21.45 -20.48 22.53
C THR A 723 21.97 -20.87 21.15
N SER A 724 21.08 -21.01 20.17
CA SER A 724 21.44 -21.38 18.80
C SER A 724 21.84 -20.16 18.00
N ASP A 725 23.00 -20.22 17.35
CA ASP A 725 23.41 -19.15 16.43
C ASP A 725 22.91 -19.39 14.99
N PRO A 726 22.33 -18.37 14.34
CA PRO A 726 21.75 -18.48 13.00
C PRO A 726 22.79 -18.70 11.88
N PHE A 727 24.06 -18.35 12.09
CA PHE A 727 25.09 -18.37 11.04
C PHE A 727 25.95 -19.63 11.06
N GLU A 728 26.32 -20.08 12.26
CA GLU A 728 27.25 -21.19 12.45
C GLU A 728 27.00 -21.92 13.78
N PRO A 729 27.40 -23.19 13.92
CA PRO A 729 27.34 -23.87 15.20
C PRO A 729 28.35 -23.27 16.19
N ALA A 730 27.97 -23.21 17.45
CA ALA A 730 28.84 -22.77 18.54
C ALA A 730 30.12 -23.62 18.61
N PRO A 731 31.32 -23.02 18.66
CA PRO A 731 32.53 -23.78 18.91
C PRO A 731 32.49 -24.33 20.35
N PRO A 732 32.83 -25.62 20.55
CA PRO A 732 32.79 -26.23 21.87
C PRO A 732 33.79 -25.57 22.81
N MET A 733 33.40 -25.35 24.06
CA MET A 733 34.27 -24.75 25.06
C MET A 733 35.32 -25.76 25.55
N LYS A 734 36.55 -25.29 25.80
CA LYS A 734 37.62 -26.13 26.35
C LYS A 734 37.25 -26.59 27.77
N PRO A 735 37.59 -27.83 28.19
CA PRO A 735 37.25 -28.35 29.52
C PRO A 735 37.73 -27.48 30.70
N ALA A 736 38.90 -26.84 30.56
CA ALA A 736 39.42 -25.92 31.57
C ALA A 736 38.56 -24.65 31.70
N GLY A 737 38.15 -24.06 30.58
CA GLY A 737 37.23 -22.92 30.56
C GLY A 737 35.87 -23.27 31.15
N ARG A 738 35.38 -24.49 30.90
CA ARG A 738 34.12 -25.00 31.48
C ARG A 738 34.13 -25.08 33.00
N ARG A 739 35.15 -25.71 33.58
CA ARG A 739 35.29 -25.77 35.04
C ARG A 739 35.41 -24.38 35.66
N ARG A 740 36.12 -23.47 35.00
CA ARG A 740 36.26 -22.08 35.47
C ARG A 740 34.92 -21.34 35.43
N LEU A 741 34.17 -21.47 34.34
CA LEU A 741 32.83 -20.90 34.20
C LEU A 741 31.91 -21.39 35.31
N GLU A 742 31.79 -22.71 35.49
CA GLU A 742 30.94 -23.33 36.52
C GLU A 742 31.32 -22.82 37.93
N GLY A 743 32.62 -22.74 38.25
CA GLY A 743 33.09 -22.21 39.52
C GLY A 743 32.75 -20.73 39.74
N LEU A 744 32.81 -19.89 38.70
CA LEU A 744 32.45 -18.47 38.79
C LEU A 744 30.93 -18.27 38.89
N LEU A 745 30.13 -19.06 38.18
CA LEU A 745 28.66 -19.02 38.28
C LEU A 745 28.19 -19.40 39.69
N ASN A 746 28.82 -20.39 40.34
CA ASN A 746 28.50 -20.74 41.73
C ASN A 746 28.73 -19.58 42.70
N ARG A 747 29.81 -18.79 42.52
CA ARG A 747 30.05 -17.59 43.33
C ARG A 747 28.97 -16.53 43.13
N LEU A 748 28.46 -16.38 41.90
CA LEU A 748 27.36 -15.45 41.64
C LEU A 748 26.08 -15.87 42.39
N ILE A 749 25.82 -17.17 42.48
CA ILE A 749 24.70 -17.71 43.28
C ILE A 749 24.92 -17.46 44.79
N GLU A 750 26.15 -17.63 45.29
CA GLU A 750 26.51 -17.32 46.68
C GLU A 750 26.29 -15.84 47.04
N LEU A 751 26.42 -14.93 46.07
CA LEU A 751 26.09 -13.50 46.20
C LEU A 751 24.57 -13.20 46.19
N ARG A 752 23.71 -14.24 46.27
CA ARG A 752 22.24 -14.15 46.28
C ARG A 752 21.63 -13.56 45.00
N LEU A 753 22.32 -13.69 43.87
CA LEU A 753 21.72 -13.40 42.57
C LEU A 753 20.69 -14.47 42.20
N ASP A 754 19.70 -14.09 41.38
CA ASP A 754 18.67 -15.00 40.91
C ASP A 754 19.30 -16.20 40.17
N PRO A 755 19.11 -17.46 40.63
CA PRO A 755 19.73 -18.61 40.02
C PRO A 755 19.34 -18.82 38.56
N GLY A 756 18.11 -18.46 38.16
CA GLY A 756 17.64 -18.57 36.78
C GLY A 756 18.38 -17.61 35.85
N VAL A 757 18.61 -16.37 36.30
CA VAL A 757 19.43 -15.39 35.55
C VAL A 757 20.87 -15.87 35.41
N VAL A 758 21.48 -16.38 36.49
CA VAL A 758 22.86 -16.88 36.46
C VAL A 758 22.99 -18.10 35.55
N GLU A 759 22.04 -19.03 35.58
CA GLU A 759 21.99 -20.19 34.70
C GLU A 759 21.91 -19.77 33.22
N LYS A 760 20.98 -18.86 32.87
CA LYS A 760 20.88 -18.35 31.49
C LYS A 760 22.13 -17.62 31.02
N LEU A 761 22.78 -16.84 31.89
CA LEU A 761 24.06 -16.20 31.58
C LEU A 761 25.16 -17.25 31.34
N GLY A 762 25.22 -18.30 32.17
CA GLY A 762 26.14 -19.41 32.01
C GLY A 762 25.94 -20.19 30.70
N ASP A 763 24.70 -20.48 30.36
CA ASP A 763 24.30 -21.14 29.11
C ASP A 763 24.70 -20.29 27.90
N PHE A 764 24.45 -18.99 27.95
CA PHE A 764 24.89 -18.07 26.91
C PHE A 764 26.42 -18.05 26.79
N LEU A 765 27.17 -17.89 27.89
CA LEU A 765 28.64 -17.85 27.84
C LEU A 765 29.26 -19.16 27.33
N SER A 766 28.57 -20.28 27.52
CA SER A 766 28.99 -21.60 27.04
C SER A 766 28.76 -21.81 25.55
N HIS A 767 27.63 -21.33 25.02
CA HIS A 767 27.16 -21.70 23.68
C HIS A 767 27.09 -20.55 22.68
N ALA A 768 27.11 -19.29 23.13
CA ALA A 768 27.03 -18.17 22.21
C ALA A 768 28.26 -18.08 21.29
N PRO A 769 28.15 -17.45 20.11
CA PRO A 769 29.29 -17.18 19.23
C PRO A 769 30.38 -16.34 19.89
N PRO A 770 31.66 -16.53 19.49
CA PRO A 770 32.79 -15.73 19.99
C PRO A 770 32.60 -14.21 19.95
N GLN A 771 31.85 -13.69 18.98
CA GLN A 771 31.59 -12.25 18.82
C GLN A 771 30.48 -11.74 19.74
N GLU A 772 29.49 -12.58 20.06
CA GLU A 772 28.44 -12.20 21.00
C GLU A 772 28.97 -12.20 22.43
N VAL A 773 29.83 -13.16 22.77
CA VAL A 773 30.56 -13.12 24.05
C VAL A 773 31.68 -12.08 24.06
N ALA A 774 32.09 -11.56 22.89
CA ALA A 774 33.01 -10.42 22.80
C ALA A 774 32.36 -9.10 23.22
N ARG A 775 31.02 -9.01 23.10
CA ARG A 775 30.27 -7.77 23.15
C ARG A 775 28.85 -7.98 23.68
N ILE A 776 28.76 -8.19 24.98
CA ILE A 776 27.54 -8.44 25.73
C ILE A 776 26.92 -7.11 26.13
N ARG A 777 25.72 -6.84 25.61
CA ARG A 777 24.91 -5.66 25.92
C ARG A 777 23.78 -6.08 26.86
N PRO A 778 23.84 -5.78 28.17
CA PRO A 778 22.99 -6.44 29.16
C PRO A 778 21.50 -6.18 28.95
N LEU A 779 21.09 -4.98 28.55
CA LEU A 779 19.67 -4.67 28.34
C LEU A 779 19.11 -5.35 27.08
N ALA A 780 19.82 -5.26 25.95
CA ALA A 780 19.44 -5.98 24.73
C ALA A 780 19.44 -7.50 24.92
N MET A 781 20.34 -8.02 25.77
CA MET A 781 20.39 -9.44 26.12
C MET A 781 19.23 -9.85 27.03
N ALA A 782 18.86 -9.02 28.00
CA ALA A 782 17.74 -9.28 28.89
C ALA A 782 16.44 -9.38 28.10
N GLU A 783 16.19 -8.43 27.20
CA GLU A 783 15.05 -8.44 26.28
C GLU A 783 15.02 -9.72 25.44
N ARG A 784 16.17 -10.10 24.83
CA ARG A 784 16.28 -11.32 24.02
C ARG A 784 15.99 -12.60 24.80
N LEU A 785 16.42 -12.67 26.07
CA LEU A 785 16.28 -13.86 26.91
C LEU A 785 15.00 -13.85 27.76
N GLY A 786 14.17 -12.79 27.65
CA GLY A 786 12.98 -12.60 28.49
C GLY A 786 13.30 -12.51 29.98
N LEU A 787 14.45 -11.91 30.33
CA LEU A 787 14.91 -11.74 31.71
C LEU A 787 14.66 -10.33 32.21
N ASP A 788 14.60 -10.16 33.54
CA ASP A 788 14.61 -8.83 34.14
C ASP A 788 15.96 -8.13 33.86
N ALA A 789 15.88 -6.93 33.28
CA ALA A 789 17.04 -6.18 32.85
C ALA A 789 17.94 -5.74 34.02
N ASN A 790 17.36 -5.47 35.19
CA ASN A 790 18.13 -5.07 36.37
C ASN A 790 18.87 -6.27 36.97
N GLN A 791 18.21 -7.43 37.07
CA GLN A 791 18.84 -8.65 37.56
C GLN A 791 19.98 -9.11 36.65
N LEU A 792 19.79 -9.11 35.33
CA LEU A 792 20.86 -9.47 34.40
C LEU A 792 22.02 -8.46 34.43
N THR A 793 21.71 -7.16 34.52
CA THR A 793 22.75 -6.12 34.68
C THR A 793 23.54 -6.32 35.97
N ALA A 794 22.88 -6.65 37.08
CA ALA A 794 23.55 -6.96 38.34
C ALA A 794 24.44 -8.21 38.22
N ALA A 795 23.96 -9.27 37.57
CA ALA A 795 24.75 -10.47 37.30
C ALA A 795 25.99 -10.16 36.45
N CYS A 796 25.87 -9.31 35.43
CA CYS A 796 27.01 -8.86 34.63
C CYS A 796 28.03 -8.04 35.44
N LEU A 797 27.56 -7.13 36.31
CA LEU A 797 28.43 -6.30 37.16
C LEU A 797 29.21 -7.15 38.17
N HIS A 798 28.53 -8.05 38.89
CA HIS A 798 29.21 -9.00 39.77
C HIS A 798 30.12 -9.95 38.99
N GLY A 799 29.68 -10.41 37.81
CA GLY A 799 30.51 -11.23 36.92
C GLY A 799 31.79 -10.52 36.50
N ALA A 800 31.74 -9.22 36.21
CA ALA A 800 32.93 -8.44 35.93
C ALA A 800 33.84 -8.33 37.14
N ARG A 801 33.28 -8.13 38.34
CA ARG A 801 34.05 -8.09 39.59
C ARG A 801 34.76 -9.41 39.93
N GLU A 802 34.11 -10.54 39.67
CA GLU A 802 34.64 -11.88 39.91
C GLU A 802 35.57 -12.39 38.79
N GLY A 803 35.78 -11.62 37.73
CA GLY A 803 36.63 -12.01 36.59
C GLY A 803 35.98 -13.04 35.66
N LEU A 804 34.65 -13.15 35.67
CA LEU A 804 33.88 -13.83 34.64
C LEU A 804 33.78 -12.98 33.36
N LEU A 805 33.58 -11.68 33.54
CA LEU A 805 33.45 -10.70 32.48
C LEU A 805 34.50 -9.58 32.63
N VAL A 806 34.64 -8.78 31.59
CA VAL A 806 35.41 -7.54 31.55
C VAL A 806 34.45 -6.43 31.18
N LEU A 807 34.36 -5.39 32.02
CA LEU A 807 33.57 -4.19 31.75
C LEU A 807 34.33 -3.31 30.75
N LEU A 808 33.63 -2.81 29.72
CA LEU A 808 34.18 -1.95 28.67
C LEU A 808 33.17 -0.85 28.31
N TRP A 809 33.65 0.21 27.66
CA TRP A 809 32.86 1.34 27.20
C TRP A 809 32.94 1.52 25.69
N ASP A 810 31.81 1.40 25.01
CA ASP A 810 31.71 1.73 23.61
C ASP A 810 31.41 3.20 23.38
N ILE A 811 32.13 3.79 22.43
CA ILE A 811 31.89 5.15 21.97
C ILE A 811 31.07 5.10 20.69
N LEU A 812 29.76 5.25 20.81
CA LEU A 812 28.83 5.26 19.69
C LEU A 812 28.91 6.60 18.94
N CYS A 813 29.05 6.53 17.62
CA CYS A 813 28.98 7.71 16.77
C CYS A 813 27.53 8.27 16.73
N PRO A 814 27.31 9.58 16.85
CA PRO A 814 25.97 10.18 16.82
C PRO A 814 25.28 10.07 15.45
N ILE A 815 26.03 9.78 14.38
CA ILE A 815 25.49 9.60 13.02
C ILE A 815 25.15 8.14 12.75
N CYS A 816 26.13 7.23 12.83
CA CYS A 816 25.90 5.82 12.48
C CYS A 816 25.52 4.94 13.66
N ARG A 817 25.60 5.43 14.90
CA ARG A 817 25.33 4.69 16.15
C ARG A 817 26.14 3.39 16.30
N ILE A 818 27.24 3.28 15.56
CA ILE A 818 28.25 2.21 15.66
C ILE A 818 29.31 2.66 16.67
N PRO A 819 29.88 1.72 17.43
CA PRO A 819 31.12 1.94 18.15
C PRO A 819 32.23 2.43 17.22
N SER A 820 32.60 3.68 17.38
CA SER A 820 33.81 4.28 16.82
C SER A 820 35.08 3.81 17.54
N GLY A 821 34.94 3.39 18.80
CA GLY A 821 36.03 2.85 19.60
C GLY A 821 35.51 2.19 20.87
N VAL A 822 36.39 1.45 21.54
CA VAL A 822 36.13 0.81 22.83
C VAL A 822 37.20 1.29 23.82
N LYS A 823 36.80 1.60 25.06
CA LYS A 823 37.69 2.00 26.15
C LYS A 823 37.55 1.02 27.31
N ASP A 824 38.66 0.76 28.00
CA ASP A 824 38.67 -0.14 29.15
C ASP A 824 38.20 0.53 30.46
N ALA A 825 38.12 1.87 30.47
CA ALA A 825 37.66 2.65 31.61
C ALA A 825 36.98 3.94 31.15
N LEU A 826 36.03 4.44 31.93
CA LEU A 826 35.28 5.68 31.63
C LEU A 826 36.20 6.91 31.57
N GLN A 827 37.29 6.90 32.34
CA GLN A 827 38.32 7.96 32.34
C GLN A 827 39.08 8.05 31.01
N ALA A 828 39.12 6.97 30.23
CA ALA A 828 39.85 6.89 28.96
C ALA A 828 39.03 7.36 27.75
N VAL A 829 37.76 7.72 27.94
CA VAL A 829 36.94 8.37 26.90
C VAL A 829 37.52 9.75 26.63
N SER A 830 37.78 10.14 25.38
CA SER A 830 38.41 11.42 25.02
C SER A 830 37.38 12.55 24.90
N GLU A 831 37.80 13.83 24.96
CA GLU A 831 36.83 14.94 24.81
C GLU A 831 36.26 14.98 23.39
N HIS A 832 37.09 14.64 22.42
CA HIS A 832 36.72 14.46 21.03
C HIS A 832 37.06 13.03 20.64
N GLU A 833 36.09 12.34 20.05
CA GLU A 833 36.28 11.01 19.49
C GLU A 833 36.07 11.09 17.98
N HIS A 834 36.80 10.25 17.26
CA HIS A 834 36.74 10.19 15.82
C HIS A 834 36.03 8.91 15.41
N CYS A 835 34.98 9.02 14.61
CA CYS A 835 34.34 7.86 14.01
C CYS A 835 34.99 7.58 12.64
N PRO A 836 35.81 6.53 12.50
CA PRO A 836 36.41 6.21 11.20
C PRO A 836 35.32 5.88 10.18
N ALA A 837 34.22 5.23 10.58
CA ALA A 837 33.14 4.91 9.66
C ALA A 837 32.47 6.16 9.05
N CYS A 838 32.30 7.24 9.83
CA CYS A 838 31.62 8.46 9.38
C CYS A 838 32.57 9.60 9.04
N ASP A 839 33.88 9.44 9.29
CA ASP A 839 34.89 10.52 9.28
C ASP A 839 34.42 11.75 10.07
N LEU A 840 33.82 11.49 11.23
CA LEU A 840 33.22 12.51 12.07
C LEU A 840 34.04 12.64 13.34
N ASP A 841 34.60 13.82 13.56
CA ASP A 841 35.03 14.25 14.89
C ASP A 841 33.82 14.77 15.66
N PHE A 842 33.56 14.18 16.82
CA PHE A 842 32.44 14.57 17.65
C PHE A 842 32.82 14.57 19.13
N LYS A 843 32.13 15.41 19.90
CA LYS A 843 32.17 15.36 21.36
C LYS A 843 31.20 14.28 21.83
N PRO A 844 31.65 13.21 22.51
CA PRO A 844 30.76 12.16 22.97
C PRO A 844 29.74 12.70 23.98
N ASP A 845 28.46 12.46 23.72
CA ASP A 845 27.39 12.67 24.69
C ASP A 845 27.30 11.46 25.63
N PHE A 846 27.41 11.65 26.93
CA PHE A 846 27.44 10.52 27.87
C PHE A 846 26.07 9.86 28.09
N GLY A 847 24.99 10.56 27.73
CA GLY A 847 23.63 10.06 27.75
C GLY A 847 23.25 9.21 26.53
N GLU A 848 23.97 9.36 25.41
CA GLU A 848 23.61 8.70 24.14
C GLU A 848 24.78 7.96 23.44
N ALA A 849 26.00 8.48 23.55
CA ALA A 849 27.17 8.06 22.79
C ALA A 849 28.15 7.18 23.58
N VAL A 850 27.98 6.99 24.88
CA VAL A 850 28.88 6.16 25.71
C VAL A 850 28.08 5.02 26.32
N GLU A 851 28.27 3.78 25.85
CA GLU A 851 27.52 2.60 26.28
C GLU A 851 28.40 1.63 27.08
N MET A 852 27.92 1.17 28.23
CA MET A 852 28.55 0.12 29.01
C MET A 852 28.24 -1.26 28.42
N ILE A 853 29.29 -2.01 28.12
CA ILE A 853 29.20 -3.38 27.60
C ILE A 853 30.11 -4.31 28.40
N PHE A 854 29.93 -5.61 28.20
CA PHE A 854 30.76 -6.63 28.83
C PHE A 854 31.38 -7.55 27.79
N ARG A 855 32.55 -8.09 28.09
CA ARG A 855 33.22 -9.13 27.31
C ARG A 855 33.51 -10.33 28.20
N VAL A 856 33.35 -11.55 27.70
CA VAL A 856 33.79 -12.74 28.45
C VAL A 856 35.29 -12.66 28.73
N HIS A 857 35.70 -13.01 29.95
CA HIS A 857 37.11 -12.98 30.30
C HIS A 857 37.89 -14.00 29.42
N PRO A 858 39.05 -13.63 28.83
CA PRO A 858 39.80 -14.51 27.92
C PRO A 858 40.20 -15.87 28.52
N GLU A 859 40.41 -15.93 29.84
CA GLU A 859 40.71 -17.17 30.56
C GLU A 859 39.50 -18.13 30.67
N VAL A 860 38.28 -17.62 30.50
CA VAL A 860 37.06 -18.43 30.47
C VAL A 860 36.81 -18.92 29.05
N ARG A 861 36.78 -18.00 28.08
CA ARG A 861 36.52 -18.31 26.68
C ARG A 861 37.16 -17.29 25.76
N ALA A 862 37.67 -17.76 24.61
CA ALA A 862 38.14 -16.86 23.57
C ALA A 862 36.96 -16.08 22.94
N SER A 863 37.17 -14.80 22.69
CA SER A 863 36.27 -13.91 21.95
C SER A 863 36.95 -13.40 20.69
N GLU A 864 36.18 -12.98 19.69
CA GLU A 864 36.70 -12.48 18.40
C GLU A 864 36.16 -11.08 18.11
N LEU A 865 37.07 -10.13 17.88
CA LEU A 865 36.78 -8.72 17.53
C LEU A 865 37.21 -8.35 16.11
N ALA A 866 37.58 -9.35 15.30
CA ALA A 866 38.00 -9.11 13.93
C ALA A 866 36.82 -8.58 13.10
N THR A 867 37.10 -7.59 12.24
CA THR A 867 36.09 -6.93 11.40
C THR A 867 36.03 -7.60 10.03
N TYR A 868 34.83 -7.93 9.56
CA TYR A 868 34.58 -8.54 8.25
C TYR A 868 33.79 -7.63 7.29
N CYS A 869 33.18 -6.58 7.84
CA CYS A 869 32.35 -5.57 7.21
C CYS A 869 32.19 -4.38 8.17
N VAL A 870 32.10 -3.16 7.64
CA VAL A 870 31.79 -1.94 8.41
C VAL A 870 30.60 -1.17 7.80
N GLY A 871 30.23 -1.49 6.56
CA GLY A 871 29.24 -0.73 5.80
C GLY A 871 27.83 -1.29 5.81
N GLY A 872 27.63 -2.55 6.24
CA GLY A 872 26.34 -3.24 6.12
C GLY A 872 25.24 -2.74 7.06
N PRO A 873 23.96 -3.07 6.78
CA PRO A 873 22.83 -2.53 7.53
C PRO A 873 22.83 -2.89 9.03
N ALA A 874 23.39 -4.04 9.43
CA ALA A 874 23.50 -4.41 10.85
C ALA A 874 24.35 -3.45 11.69
N HIS A 875 25.22 -2.66 11.05
CA HIS A 875 25.95 -1.60 11.73
C HIS A 875 25.12 -0.32 11.89
N SER A 876 24.04 -0.13 11.13
CA SER A 876 23.15 1.02 11.27
C SER A 876 21.68 0.58 11.31
N PRO A 877 21.26 -0.18 12.35
CA PRO A 877 19.92 -0.79 12.41
C PRO A 877 18.78 0.24 12.49
N HIS A 878 19.08 1.47 12.92
CA HIS A 878 18.13 2.58 12.89
C HIS A 878 17.91 3.14 11.49
N VAL A 879 18.73 2.79 10.50
CA VAL A 879 18.61 3.27 9.11
C VAL A 879 17.78 2.28 8.30
N ALA A 880 16.52 2.62 8.05
CA ALA A 880 15.58 1.81 7.28
C ALA A 880 15.95 1.72 5.79
N ALA A 881 16.52 2.79 5.23
CA ALA A 881 17.00 2.79 3.86
C ALA A 881 18.23 3.70 3.71
N GLN A 882 19.19 3.25 2.90
CA GLN A 882 20.31 4.05 2.43
C GLN A 882 20.50 3.79 0.94
N VAL A 883 20.55 4.85 0.13
CA VAL A 883 20.69 4.72 -1.32
C VAL A 883 21.57 5.84 -1.87
N ARG A 884 22.21 5.56 -3.01
CA ARG A 884 22.95 6.57 -3.76
C ARG A 884 22.10 7.03 -4.92
N VAL A 885 22.08 8.33 -5.16
CA VAL A 885 21.33 8.95 -6.25
C VAL A 885 22.32 9.80 -7.03
N ALA A 886 22.65 9.42 -8.25
CA ALA A 886 23.57 10.14 -9.11
C ALA A 886 22.97 11.49 -9.57
N PRO A 887 23.77 12.42 -10.12
CA PRO A 887 23.23 13.65 -10.70
C PRO A 887 22.15 13.36 -11.74
N ASP A 888 21.06 14.14 -11.69
CA ASP A 888 19.88 14.06 -12.55
C ASP A 888 19.18 12.68 -12.54
N GLU A 889 19.49 11.84 -11.55
CA GLU A 889 18.84 10.56 -11.37
C GLU A 889 17.56 10.71 -10.55
N THR A 890 16.48 10.15 -11.06
CA THR A 890 15.31 9.82 -10.25
C THR A 890 15.33 8.35 -9.89
N ILE A 891 15.07 8.02 -8.62
CA ILE A 891 14.84 6.65 -8.16
C ILE A 891 13.53 6.56 -7.37
N GLU A 892 12.88 5.41 -7.45
CA GLU A 892 11.73 5.08 -6.61
C GLU A 892 12.14 4.10 -5.51
N LEU A 893 11.91 4.49 -4.26
CA LEU A 893 12.14 3.68 -3.08
C LEU A 893 10.83 3.15 -2.56
N GLU A 894 10.64 1.85 -2.70
CA GLU A 894 9.53 1.19 -2.03
C GLU A 894 9.95 0.83 -0.60
N LEU A 895 9.32 1.43 0.40
CA LEU A 895 9.61 1.25 1.82
C LEU A 895 8.51 0.45 2.52
N ALA A 896 8.84 -0.09 3.69
CA ALA A 896 7.92 -0.79 4.59
C ALA A 896 8.02 -0.22 6.02
N LEU A 897 7.78 1.08 6.19
CA LEU A 897 7.98 1.77 7.47
C LEU A 897 6.84 1.48 8.46
N SER A 898 7.24 1.17 9.70
CA SER A 898 6.33 1.03 10.85
C SER A 898 5.99 2.40 11.44
N GLU A 899 4.95 2.45 12.27
CA GLU A 899 4.57 3.65 13.03
C GLU A 899 5.75 4.20 13.85
N GLY A 900 5.95 5.52 13.83
CA GLY A 900 7.05 6.19 14.52
C GLY A 900 7.57 7.45 13.83
N ALA A 901 8.62 8.02 14.42
CA ALA A 901 9.28 9.22 13.94
C ALA A 901 10.55 8.86 13.13
N TYR A 902 10.69 9.51 11.98
CA TYR A 902 11.77 9.26 11.03
C TYR A 902 12.42 10.57 10.57
N ARG A 903 13.67 10.46 10.11
CA ARG A 903 14.48 11.55 9.56
C ARG A 903 15.11 11.12 8.25
N LEU A 904 14.93 11.91 7.21
CA LEU A 904 15.70 11.82 5.96
C LEU A 904 16.88 12.79 6.01
N ARG A 905 18.09 12.32 5.71
CA ARG A 905 19.30 13.16 5.62
C ARG A 905 20.35 12.55 4.70
N GLY A 906 21.36 13.33 4.34
CA GLY A 906 22.51 12.88 3.56
C GLY A 906 23.70 13.82 3.78
N PRO A 907 24.96 13.34 3.68
CA PRO A 907 26.13 14.19 3.90
C PRO A 907 26.23 15.34 2.88
N GLN A 908 25.75 15.13 1.65
CA GLN A 908 25.72 16.16 0.61
C GLN A 908 24.50 17.09 0.67
N LEU A 909 23.51 16.79 1.52
CA LEU A 909 22.27 17.56 1.60
C LEU A 909 22.41 18.70 2.61
N PRO A 910 21.98 19.93 2.28
CA PRO A 910 22.07 21.07 3.20
C PRO A 910 21.06 21.02 4.36
N TYR A 911 20.27 19.94 4.47
CA TYR A 911 19.18 19.83 5.43
C TYR A 911 18.87 18.39 5.84
N ALA A 912 18.20 18.25 6.99
CA ALA A 912 17.48 17.05 7.40
C ALA A 912 15.96 17.28 7.33
N ARG A 913 15.18 16.21 7.15
CA ARG A 913 13.71 16.25 7.08
C ARG A 913 13.12 15.24 8.04
N ASP A 914 12.42 15.75 9.05
CA ASP A 914 11.68 14.90 9.98
C ASP A 914 10.27 14.66 9.46
N PHE A 915 9.81 13.41 9.55
CA PHE A 915 8.45 13.04 9.19
C PHE A 915 7.91 11.95 10.11
N GLN A 916 6.59 11.84 10.17
CA GLN A 916 5.90 10.86 10.99
C GLN A 916 5.30 9.77 10.11
N VAL A 917 5.33 8.54 10.60
CA VAL A 917 4.59 7.42 10.01
C VAL A 917 3.47 7.05 10.98
N ARG A 918 2.21 7.04 10.51
CA ARG A 918 1.02 6.78 11.33
C ARG A 918 0.05 5.88 10.59
N THR A 919 -0.63 4.99 11.31
CA THR A 919 -1.62 4.09 10.69
C THR A 919 -2.80 4.85 10.07
N THR A 920 -3.16 6.02 10.64
CA THR A 920 -4.29 6.86 10.23
C THR A 920 -4.02 7.84 9.08
N ALA A 921 -2.78 7.94 8.61
CA ALA A 921 -2.43 8.88 7.53
C ALA A 921 -2.93 8.37 6.17
N ALA A 922 -3.32 9.30 5.28
CA ALA A 922 -3.82 8.96 3.93
C ALA A 922 -2.71 8.83 2.87
N ALA A 923 -1.57 9.51 3.06
CA ALA A 923 -0.50 9.56 2.07
C ALA A 923 0.39 8.30 2.12
N ARG A 924 0.48 7.56 1.01
CA ARG A 924 1.43 6.44 0.84
C ARG A 924 2.62 6.78 -0.06
N ARG A 925 2.56 7.92 -0.76
CA ARG A 925 3.58 8.37 -1.71
C ARG A 925 4.17 9.70 -1.26
N TRP A 926 5.48 9.85 -1.43
CA TRP A 926 6.19 11.11 -1.27
C TRP A 926 7.20 11.28 -2.41
N ASP A 927 6.99 12.32 -3.22
CA ASP A 927 7.95 12.70 -4.25
C ASP A 927 8.84 13.84 -3.72
N LEU A 928 10.14 13.62 -3.71
CA LEU A 928 11.14 14.51 -3.11
C LEU A 928 12.25 14.84 -4.11
N THR A 929 12.42 16.14 -4.34
CA THR A 929 13.55 16.69 -5.09
C THR A 929 14.68 17.08 -4.15
N LEU A 930 15.88 16.56 -4.40
CA LEU A 930 17.11 16.79 -3.66
C LEU A 930 17.92 17.86 -4.40
N GLY A 931 17.67 19.13 -4.09
CA GLY A 931 18.38 20.27 -4.66
C GLY A 931 18.90 21.24 -3.59
N GLN A 932 19.64 22.27 -4.03
CA GLN A 932 20.18 23.33 -3.17
C GLN A 932 19.17 24.44 -2.81
N GLY A 933 17.95 24.40 -3.37
CA GLY A 933 16.91 25.42 -3.17
C GLY A 933 16.15 25.31 -1.85
N GLU A 934 15.01 26.03 -1.76
CA GLU A 934 14.12 26.00 -0.59
C GLU A 934 13.67 24.56 -0.23
N PRO A 935 13.43 24.30 1.07
CA PRO A 935 12.93 23.02 1.54
C PRO A 935 11.68 22.53 0.78
N PRO A 936 11.69 21.32 0.19
CA PRO A 936 10.48 20.71 -0.36
C PRO A 936 9.43 20.53 0.74
N ARG A 937 8.13 20.70 0.41
CA ARG A 937 7.03 20.46 1.35
C ARG A 937 7.08 19.00 1.82
N THR A 938 7.16 18.82 3.14
CA THR A 938 7.12 17.50 3.78
C THR A 938 5.66 17.13 4.07
N PRO A 939 5.20 15.91 3.73
CA PRO A 939 3.86 15.48 4.13
C PRO A 939 3.75 15.44 5.66
N ALA A 940 2.60 15.84 6.20
CA ALA A 940 2.38 15.87 7.66
C ALA A 940 2.56 14.49 8.32
N ALA A 941 2.21 13.42 7.61
CA ALA A 941 2.53 12.02 7.95
C ALA A 941 2.39 11.11 6.72
N LEU A 942 3.12 9.99 6.72
CA LEU A 942 2.92 8.87 5.79
C LEU A 942 2.16 7.73 6.47
N GLN A 943 1.39 6.97 5.69
CA GLN A 943 0.67 5.80 6.21
C GLN A 943 1.64 4.68 6.55
N ALA A 944 1.46 4.00 7.69
CA ALA A 944 2.23 2.80 8.04
C ALA A 944 2.04 1.65 7.03
N GLY A 945 3.03 0.75 6.91
CA GLY A 945 3.01 -0.35 5.96
C GLY A 945 3.84 -0.06 4.70
N ARG A 946 3.30 -0.27 3.50
CA ARG A 946 4.02 -0.06 2.22
C ARG A 946 3.93 1.42 1.81
N GLN A 947 5.07 2.09 1.66
CA GLN A 947 5.18 3.46 1.12
C GLN A 947 6.05 3.50 -0.14
N ILE A 948 5.86 4.53 -0.94
CA ILE A 948 6.67 4.82 -2.13
C ILE A 948 7.29 6.21 -1.96
N VAL A 949 8.61 6.29 -1.92
CA VAL A 949 9.35 7.56 -1.87
C VAL A 949 10.15 7.74 -3.15
N THR A 950 9.77 8.70 -3.98
CA THR A 950 10.51 9.06 -5.19
C THR A 950 11.57 10.09 -4.82
N LEU A 951 12.83 9.84 -5.15
CA LEU A 951 13.96 10.75 -4.94
C LEU A 951 14.49 11.21 -6.29
N THR A 952 14.50 12.52 -6.55
CA THR A 952 15.12 13.13 -7.73
C THR A 952 16.33 13.93 -7.30
N ASN A 953 17.53 13.59 -7.78
CA ASN A 953 18.73 14.33 -7.44
C ASN A 953 19.03 15.46 -8.44
N GLU A 954 18.85 16.70 -8.01
CA GLU A 954 19.22 17.92 -8.74
C GLU A 954 20.58 18.48 -8.29
N HIS A 955 21.28 17.84 -7.34
CA HIS A 955 22.66 18.21 -7.05
C HIS A 955 23.58 17.82 -8.21
N PRO A 956 24.65 18.61 -8.46
CA PRO A 956 25.63 18.31 -9.49
C PRO A 956 26.55 17.11 -9.16
N VAL A 957 26.35 16.47 -8.00
CA VAL A 957 27.15 15.36 -7.49
C VAL A 957 26.23 14.21 -7.05
N GLU A 958 26.79 12.99 -6.95
CA GLU A 958 26.08 11.86 -6.36
C GLU A 958 25.75 12.16 -4.88
N VAL A 959 24.49 11.96 -4.51
CA VAL A 959 23.98 12.17 -3.15
C VAL A 959 23.71 10.83 -2.49
N VAL A 960 24.16 10.67 -1.25
CA VAL A 960 23.79 9.53 -0.40
C VAL A 960 22.61 9.94 0.48
N VAL A 961 21.46 9.29 0.31
CA VAL A 961 20.26 9.55 1.12
C VAL A 961 20.08 8.43 2.14
N ARG A 962 19.80 8.82 3.39
CA ARG A 962 19.48 7.94 4.51
C ARG A 962 18.12 8.27 5.07
N ILE A 963 17.31 7.26 5.33
CA ILE A 963 16.04 7.36 6.08
C ILE A 963 16.24 6.61 7.39
N GLU A 964 16.15 7.34 8.50
CA GLU A 964 16.55 6.87 9.82
C GLU A 964 15.41 7.01 10.83
N ARG A 965 15.28 6.05 11.75
CA ARG A 965 14.42 6.13 12.92
C ARG A 965 15.03 7.11 13.92
N THR A 966 14.24 8.05 14.44
CA THR A 966 14.72 9.07 15.38
C THR A 966 14.56 8.69 16.85
N ALA A 967 13.84 7.62 17.16
CA ALA A 967 13.65 7.14 18.53
C ALA A 967 14.99 6.82 19.24
N SER A 968 15.03 7.03 20.55
CA SER A 968 16.17 6.71 21.42
C SER A 968 16.32 5.19 21.58
N ARG A 969 17.55 4.73 21.85
CA ARG A 969 17.83 3.31 22.09
C ARG A 969 17.52 2.95 23.55
N ALA A 970 16.32 2.45 23.81
CA ALA A 970 15.94 1.94 25.13
C ALA A 970 16.79 0.74 25.59
N ASP A 971 17.39 0.02 24.62
CA ASP A 971 18.21 -1.19 24.79
C ASP A 971 19.69 -0.91 25.12
N ALA A 972 20.10 0.35 25.28
CA ALA A 972 21.49 0.74 25.59
C ALA A 972 21.67 1.13 27.07
N LEU A 973 22.70 0.57 27.71
CA LEU A 973 23.08 0.92 29.08
C LEU A 973 24.14 2.02 29.06
N THR A 974 23.70 3.27 28.88
CA THR A 974 24.61 4.41 28.70
C THR A 974 25.37 4.77 29.97
N ALA A 975 26.45 5.57 29.88
CA ALA A 975 27.24 5.98 31.04
C ALA A 975 26.41 6.74 32.08
N VAL A 976 25.48 7.60 31.63
CA VAL A 976 24.50 8.25 32.51
C VAL A 976 23.59 7.21 33.17
N ARG A 977 23.10 6.21 32.42
CA ARG A 977 22.26 5.16 32.99
C ARG A 977 23.01 4.23 33.94
N ALA A 978 24.29 3.94 33.67
CA ALA A 978 25.12 3.15 34.56
C ALA A 978 25.40 3.89 35.86
N SER A 979 25.64 5.21 35.80
CA SER A 979 25.90 6.05 36.97
C SER A 979 24.71 6.15 37.91
N THR A 980 23.48 5.94 37.42
CA THR A 980 22.28 5.87 38.26
C THR A 980 22.20 4.56 39.07
N LEU A 981 22.88 3.49 38.64
CA LEU A 981 22.86 2.20 39.34
C LEU A 981 23.71 2.23 40.62
N SER A 982 23.09 2.04 41.78
CA SER A 982 23.81 1.98 43.07
C SER A 982 24.88 0.89 43.10
N LEU A 983 24.58 -0.29 42.54
CA LEU A 983 25.49 -1.42 42.50
C LEU A 983 26.75 -1.13 41.66
N PHE A 984 26.60 -0.39 40.56
CA PHE A 984 27.73 0.02 39.74
C PHE A 984 28.68 0.93 40.53
N ARG A 985 28.14 1.93 41.24
CA ARG A 985 28.92 2.84 42.08
C ARG A 985 29.66 2.11 43.21
N GLU A 986 29.06 1.07 43.78
CA GLU A 986 29.66 0.25 44.84
C GLU A 986 30.80 -0.63 44.32
N LEU A 987 30.60 -1.32 43.20
CA LEU A 987 31.56 -2.30 42.68
C LEU A 987 32.69 -1.68 41.86
N PHE A 988 32.45 -0.53 41.24
CA PHE A 988 33.38 0.13 40.30
C PHE A 988 33.57 1.62 40.62
N PRO A 989 34.00 2.00 41.84
CA PRO A 989 34.16 3.41 42.22
C PRO A 989 35.21 4.16 41.37
N GLY A 990 36.12 3.45 40.71
CA GLY A 990 37.12 4.04 39.79
C GLY A 990 36.57 4.40 38.39
N GLU A 991 35.37 3.96 38.04
CA GLU A 991 34.74 4.24 36.74
C GLU A 991 34.08 5.64 36.73
N ALA A 992 34.92 6.66 36.85
CA ALA A 992 34.53 8.06 36.88
C ALA A 992 35.08 8.83 35.65
N LEU A 993 34.74 10.12 35.50
CA LEU A 993 35.41 11.00 34.55
C LEU A 993 36.75 11.44 35.13
N SER A 994 37.73 11.76 34.27
CA SER A 994 38.98 12.37 34.74
C SER A 994 38.70 13.61 35.62
N PRO A 995 39.36 13.78 36.78
CA PRO A 995 39.13 14.94 37.66
C PRO A 995 39.26 16.28 36.92
N GLY A 996 38.33 17.20 37.18
CA GLY A 996 38.29 18.52 36.53
C GLY A 996 37.67 18.55 35.13
N ARG A 997 37.24 17.40 34.58
CA ARG A 997 36.63 17.32 33.26
C ARG A 997 35.10 17.41 33.33
N LEU A 998 34.54 18.23 32.44
CA LEU A 998 33.10 18.37 32.26
C LEU A 998 32.66 17.64 30.98
N ALA A 999 31.68 16.75 31.12
CA ALA A 999 31.03 16.06 30.01
C ALA A 999 29.62 16.61 29.80
N GLY A 1000 29.20 16.81 28.54
CA GLY A 1000 27.84 17.24 28.24
C GLY A 1000 26.89 16.05 28.13
N VAL A 1001 25.64 16.26 28.56
CA VAL A 1001 24.49 15.39 28.30
C VAL A 1001 23.40 16.25 27.68
N THR A 1002 22.99 15.92 26.45
CA THR A 1002 22.07 16.72 25.62
C THR A 1002 20.73 16.92 26.32
N SER A 1003 20.24 15.92 27.03
CA SER A 1003 18.99 16.02 27.78
C SER A 1003 18.95 15.02 28.94
N LEU A 1004 18.67 15.50 30.14
CA LEU A 1004 18.37 14.69 31.31
C LEU A 1004 17.11 15.22 32.00
N THR A 1005 16.26 14.32 32.50
CA THR A 1005 15.11 14.70 33.30
C THR A 1005 15.52 14.72 34.77
N LEU A 1006 15.32 15.87 35.42
CA LEU A 1006 15.60 16.07 36.83
C LEU A 1006 14.29 16.23 37.59
N LEU A 1007 14.15 15.48 38.68
CA LEU A 1007 13.09 15.65 39.66
C LEU A 1007 13.72 16.24 40.91
N VAL A 1008 13.17 17.35 41.40
CA VAL A 1008 13.58 17.95 42.67
C VAL A 1008 12.39 17.92 43.61
N THR A 1009 12.66 17.48 44.84
CA THR A 1009 11.70 17.57 45.94
C THR A 1009 12.20 18.53 47.00
N ASP A 1010 11.26 19.14 47.71
CA ASP A 1010 11.54 19.99 48.87
C ASP A 1010 10.41 19.90 49.91
N LEU A 1011 10.74 20.20 51.16
CA LEU A 1011 9.83 20.26 52.30
C LEU A 1011 9.82 21.67 52.90
N ASP A 1012 9.16 22.63 52.26
CA ASP A 1012 9.06 23.99 52.79
C ASP A 1012 7.74 24.24 53.56
N PRO A 1013 7.78 24.75 54.83
CA PRO A 1013 8.97 25.14 55.59
C PRO A 1013 9.44 24.08 56.58
N ALA A 1014 10.60 23.48 56.32
CA ALA A 1014 11.30 22.61 57.26
C ALA A 1014 11.68 23.32 58.57
N GLY A 1015 11.88 24.65 58.55
CA GLY A 1015 12.13 25.44 59.76
C GLY A 1015 11.04 25.27 60.83
N ARG A 1016 9.77 25.10 60.42
CA ARG A 1016 8.65 24.83 61.35
C ARG A 1016 8.65 23.41 61.90
N LEU A 1017 9.32 22.47 61.22
CA LEU A 1017 9.48 21.09 61.68
C LEU A 1017 10.43 21.05 62.88
N TYR A 1018 11.59 21.72 62.75
CA TYR A 1018 12.60 21.84 63.81
C TYR A 1018 12.10 22.64 65.01
N GLU A 1019 11.44 23.79 64.78
CA GLU A 1019 10.87 24.63 65.85
C GLU A 1019 9.82 23.91 66.70
N LYS A 1020 9.07 22.97 66.12
CA LYS A 1020 7.94 22.30 66.80
C LYS A 1020 8.27 20.93 67.38
N LEU A 1021 9.09 20.14 66.70
CA LEU A 1021 9.36 18.74 67.09
C LEU A 1021 10.69 18.59 67.85
N GLY A 1022 11.57 19.60 67.77
CA GLY A 1022 12.96 19.52 68.23
C GLY A 1022 13.84 18.71 67.27
N ASP A 1023 15.14 18.95 67.33
CA ASP A 1023 16.10 18.48 66.31
C ASP A 1023 16.09 16.96 66.09
N ALA A 1024 16.02 16.16 67.17
CA ALA A 1024 16.07 14.69 67.07
C ALA A 1024 14.83 14.10 66.36
N ARG A 1025 13.61 14.54 66.71
CA ARG A 1025 12.38 14.04 66.08
C ARG A 1025 12.20 14.60 64.67
N ALA A 1026 12.59 15.86 64.44
CA ALA A 1026 12.59 16.44 63.11
C ALA A 1026 13.55 15.69 62.17
N PHE A 1027 14.72 15.28 62.67
CA PHE A 1027 15.66 14.43 61.93
C PHE A 1027 15.06 13.07 61.57
N ASP A 1028 14.41 12.36 62.50
CA ASP A 1028 13.78 11.05 62.21
C ASP A 1028 12.70 11.15 61.12
N VAL A 1029 11.86 12.21 61.17
CA VAL A 1029 10.83 12.48 60.17
C VAL A 1029 11.44 12.81 58.82
N LEU A 1030 12.47 13.68 58.78
CA LEU A 1030 13.17 14.03 57.56
C LEU A 1030 13.90 12.83 56.96
N HIS A 1031 14.57 12.04 57.78
CA HIS A 1031 15.29 10.83 57.34
C HIS A 1031 14.33 9.81 56.74
N GLY A 1032 13.18 9.55 57.39
CA GLY A 1032 12.14 8.66 56.87
C GLY A 1032 11.55 9.15 55.54
N TYR A 1033 11.33 10.45 55.39
CA TYR A 1033 10.92 11.06 54.12
C TYR A 1033 11.96 10.86 53.02
N LEU A 1034 13.21 11.22 53.30
CA LEU A 1034 14.34 11.09 52.37
C LEU A 1034 14.52 9.62 51.92
N GLN A 1035 14.37 8.65 52.83
CA GLN A 1035 14.36 7.23 52.46
C GLN A 1035 13.20 6.87 51.52
N ALA A 1036 11.97 7.31 51.83
CA ALA A 1036 10.80 7.04 51.00
C ALA A 1036 10.90 7.65 49.59
N VAL A 1037 11.52 8.83 49.47
CA VAL A 1037 11.85 9.44 48.17
C VAL A 1037 12.84 8.56 47.42
N GLY A 1038 13.94 8.15 48.07
CA GLY A 1038 14.94 7.27 47.48
C GLY A 1038 14.36 5.94 46.97
N GLU A 1039 13.47 5.31 47.75
CA GLU A 1039 12.77 4.08 47.35
C GLU A 1039 11.87 4.29 46.14
N SER A 1040 11.11 5.39 46.10
CA SER A 1040 10.20 5.70 44.99
C SER A 1040 10.97 5.97 43.70
N VAL A 1041 12.07 6.73 43.80
CA VAL A 1041 12.98 6.99 42.69
C VAL A 1041 13.58 5.67 42.16
N LYS A 1042 14.06 4.81 43.05
CA LYS A 1042 14.66 3.51 42.67
C LYS A 1042 13.65 2.58 42.00
N ARG A 1043 12.39 2.56 42.46
CA ARG A 1043 11.33 1.70 41.90
C ARG A 1043 11.01 2.03 40.45
N GLU A 1044 11.08 3.29 40.08
CA GLU A 1044 10.82 3.79 38.71
C GLU A 1044 12.12 3.93 37.89
N GLY A 1045 13.21 3.31 38.33
CA GLY A 1045 14.47 3.26 37.57
C GLY A 1045 15.27 4.57 37.52
N GLY A 1046 14.97 5.53 38.40
CA GLY A 1046 15.75 6.76 38.57
C GLY A 1046 16.89 6.61 39.58
N ALA A 1047 17.71 7.66 39.72
CA ALA A 1047 18.70 7.74 40.80
C ALA A 1047 18.67 9.05 41.54
N VAL A 1048 18.84 8.93 42.87
CA VAL A 1048 19.15 10.04 43.74
C VAL A 1048 20.57 10.52 43.43
N VAL A 1049 20.69 11.80 43.09
CA VAL A 1049 21.96 12.47 42.81
C VAL A 1049 22.56 12.96 44.12
N LYS A 1050 21.83 13.83 44.83
CA LYS A 1050 22.24 14.43 46.10
C LYS A 1050 21.04 14.99 46.86
N ALA A 1051 21.22 15.20 48.15
CA ALA A 1051 20.29 16.00 48.95
C ALA A 1051 20.38 17.48 48.54
N VAL A 1052 19.24 18.17 48.53
CA VAL A 1052 19.14 19.61 48.27
C VAL A 1052 18.18 20.20 49.30
N GLY A 1053 18.69 21.03 50.21
CA GLY A 1053 17.91 21.47 51.38
C GLY A 1053 17.41 20.27 52.18
N GLU A 1054 16.11 20.24 52.45
CA GLU A 1054 15.39 19.16 53.13
C GLU A 1054 14.70 18.18 52.17
N GLY A 1055 15.12 18.18 50.90
CA GLY A 1055 14.66 17.24 49.88
C GLY A 1055 15.78 16.62 49.06
N MET A 1056 15.43 16.11 47.88
CA MET A 1056 16.36 15.40 47.01
C MET A 1056 16.31 15.89 45.57
N LEU A 1057 17.49 15.90 44.94
CA LEU A 1057 17.62 15.92 43.49
C LEU A 1057 17.76 14.48 43.00
N ALA A 1058 16.86 14.08 42.11
CA ALA A 1058 16.88 12.80 41.42
C ALA A 1058 16.95 13.00 39.90
N SER A 1059 17.52 12.02 39.21
CA SER A 1059 17.69 11.99 37.76
C SER A 1059 16.98 10.80 37.14
N PHE A 1060 16.40 11.02 35.96
CA PHE A 1060 15.64 10.06 35.18
C PHE A 1060 15.97 10.21 33.70
N ILE A 1061 16.00 9.07 33.00
CA ILE A 1061 16.13 9.04 31.53
C ILE A 1061 14.74 9.20 30.90
N ASP A 1062 13.76 8.45 31.43
CA ASP A 1062 12.36 8.54 31.03
C ASP A 1062 11.66 9.70 31.78
N PRO A 1063 11.15 10.72 31.07
CA PRO A 1063 10.38 11.79 31.70
C PRO A 1063 9.05 11.31 32.29
N ALA A 1064 8.42 10.28 31.72
CA ALA A 1064 7.18 9.72 32.25
C ALA A 1064 7.39 9.06 33.62
N ALA A 1065 8.49 8.32 33.81
CA ALA A 1065 8.92 7.80 35.10
C ALA A 1065 9.11 8.91 36.16
N ALA A 1066 9.80 10.00 35.80
CA ALA A 1066 9.98 11.14 36.70
C ALA A 1066 8.62 11.73 37.12
N VAL A 1067 7.68 11.87 36.18
CA VAL A 1067 6.33 12.39 36.46
C VAL A 1067 5.52 11.42 37.33
N ARG A 1068 5.60 10.10 37.12
CA ARG A 1068 4.95 9.10 37.99
C ARG A 1068 5.44 9.19 39.42
N VAL A 1069 6.77 9.26 39.62
CA VAL A 1069 7.37 9.48 40.95
C VAL A 1069 6.89 10.80 41.52
N GLY A 1070 6.91 11.88 40.73
CA GLY A 1070 6.52 13.21 41.20
C GLY A 1070 5.07 13.27 41.67
N LEU A 1071 4.14 12.67 40.92
CA LEU A 1071 2.73 12.55 41.31
C LEU A 1071 2.56 11.73 42.60
N THR A 1072 3.32 10.64 42.72
CA THR A 1072 3.29 9.76 43.91
C THR A 1072 3.76 10.51 45.15
N LEU A 1073 4.87 11.25 45.04
CA LEU A 1073 5.45 12.01 46.14
C LEU A 1073 4.55 13.18 46.52
N ALA A 1074 4.05 13.97 45.56
CA ALA A 1074 3.13 15.08 45.82
C ALA A 1074 1.82 14.62 46.48
N GLY A 1075 1.30 13.44 46.13
CA GLY A 1075 0.08 12.88 46.72
C GLY A 1075 0.25 12.39 48.17
N ARG A 1076 1.48 12.09 48.60
CA ARG A 1076 1.80 11.41 49.87
C ARG A 1076 2.13 12.42 50.99
N ALA A 1077 1.44 12.29 52.12
CA ALA A 1077 1.81 13.04 53.32
C ALA A 1077 3.07 12.46 53.99
N VAL A 1078 3.92 13.32 54.52
CA VAL A 1078 5.13 12.93 55.27
C VAL A 1078 4.72 12.23 56.56
N SER A 1079 5.15 10.98 56.71
CA SER A 1079 4.80 10.15 57.87
C SER A 1079 5.48 10.68 59.13
N GLY A 1080 4.72 10.88 60.21
CA GLY A 1080 5.22 11.45 61.47
C GLY A 1080 5.20 12.98 61.56
N ALA A 1081 4.77 13.69 60.51
CA ALA A 1081 4.54 15.13 60.54
C ALA A 1081 3.07 15.47 60.88
N GLU A 1082 2.83 16.44 61.77
CA GLU A 1082 1.47 16.96 62.05
C GLU A 1082 0.93 17.78 60.86
N ASN A 1083 -0.40 17.85 60.70
CA ASN A 1083 -1.13 18.57 59.64
C ASN A 1083 -0.93 18.10 58.19
N GLY A 1084 -0.48 16.86 57.96
CA GLY A 1084 -0.44 16.30 56.61
C GLY A 1084 0.51 17.04 55.67
N LEU A 1085 1.69 17.44 56.19
CA LEU A 1085 2.77 18.06 55.43
C LEU A 1085 3.06 17.25 54.16
N ARG A 1086 3.12 17.93 53.02
CA ARG A 1086 3.33 17.33 51.70
C ARG A 1086 4.53 17.95 51.02
N PRO A 1087 5.29 17.16 50.24
CA PRO A 1087 6.41 17.68 49.50
C PRO A 1087 5.96 18.58 48.35
N ARG A 1088 6.84 19.49 48.00
CA ARG A 1088 6.82 20.26 46.76
C ARG A 1088 7.64 19.48 45.74
N VAL A 1089 7.11 19.31 44.54
CA VAL A 1089 7.81 18.55 43.50
C VAL A 1089 7.89 19.37 42.22
N ALA A 1090 9.07 19.43 41.62
CA ALA A 1090 9.23 19.93 40.27
C ALA A 1090 9.97 18.93 39.40
N VAL A 1091 9.61 18.89 38.12
CA VAL A 1091 10.31 18.10 37.11
C VAL A 1091 10.66 19.01 35.95
N HIS A 1092 11.93 18.97 35.57
CA HIS A 1092 12.47 19.74 34.47
C HIS A 1092 13.40 18.89 33.63
N ARG A 1093 13.39 19.10 32.32
CA ARG A 1093 14.23 18.39 31.36
C ARG A 1093 15.03 19.38 30.54
N GLY A 1094 16.33 19.14 30.44
CA GLY A 1094 17.25 20.00 29.70
C GLY A 1094 18.69 19.45 29.69
N PRO A 1095 19.61 20.15 29.00
CA PRO A 1095 21.01 19.76 28.93
C PRO A 1095 21.70 19.94 30.28
N VAL A 1096 22.52 18.98 30.68
CA VAL A 1096 23.31 19.04 31.91
C VAL A 1096 24.79 18.78 31.64
N MET A 1097 25.64 19.31 32.50
CA MET A 1097 27.05 18.95 32.54
C MET A 1097 27.26 17.91 33.65
N VAL A 1098 28.08 16.91 33.39
CA VAL A 1098 28.47 15.87 34.34
C VAL A 1098 29.93 16.08 34.70
N ALA A 1099 30.26 15.99 35.99
CA ALA A 1099 31.63 16.04 36.49
C ALA A 1099 31.82 14.95 37.55
N THR A 1100 33.06 14.56 37.81
CA THR A 1100 33.37 13.71 38.97
C THR A 1100 33.76 14.57 40.17
N ILE A 1101 33.02 14.42 41.26
CA ILE A 1101 33.30 15.03 42.57
C ILE A 1101 33.31 13.91 43.63
N ASN A 1102 34.38 13.85 44.45
CA ASN A 1102 34.56 12.81 45.46
C ASN A 1102 34.39 11.39 44.90
N ASP A 1103 35.00 11.12 43.74
CA ASP A 1103 34.94 9.82 43.04
C ASP A 1103 33.51 9.41 42.60
N HIS A 1104 32.58 10.36 42.49
CA HIS A 1104 31.20 10.13 42.03
C HIS A 1104 30.79 11.14 40.94
N LEU A 1105 29.96 10.68 39.99
CA LEU A 1105 29.39 11.56 38.96
C LEU A 1105 28.29 12.45 39.57
N ASP A 1106 28.44 13.76 39.43
CA ASP A 1106 27.46 14.78 39.84
C ASP A 1106 27.07 15.67 38.65
N TYR A 1107 25.88 16.25 38.71
CA TYR A 1107 25.27 17.05 37.64
C TYR A 1107 25.31 18.55 37.96
N PHE A 1108 25.65 19.36 36.95
CA PHE A 1108 25.80 20.81 37.02
C PHE A 1108 25.17 21.50 35.81
N GLY A 1109 24.95 22.81 35.93
CA GLY A 1109 24.50 23.67 34.83
C GLY A 1109 23.15 24.35 35.09
N SER A 1110 22.73 25.16 34.12
CA SER A 1110 21.51 25.96 34.21
C SER A 1110 20.26 25.12 34.46
N THR A 1111 20.18 23.92 33.88
CA THR A 1111 19.05 22.98 34.07
C THR A 1111 18.94 22.50 35.51
N VAL A 1112 20.05 22.21 36.22
CA VAL A 1112 20.01 21.83 37.64
C VAL A 1112 19.54 23.02 38.50
N SER A 1113 20.04 24.23 38.21
CA SER A 1113 19.60 25.44 38.89
C SER A 1113 18.13 25.78 38.61
N GLN A 1114 17.66 25.58 37.38
CA GLN A 1114 16.27 25.77 36.99
C GLN A 1114 15.35 24.77 37.69
N ALA A 1115 15.68 23.48 37.71
CA ALA A 1115 14.92 22.45 38.43
C ALA A 1115 14.78 22.80 39.92
N SER A 1116 15.86 23.27 40.54
CA SER A 1116 15.85 23.69 41.94
C SER A 1116 14.94 24.92 42.17
N ARG A 1117 15.02 25.94 41.31
CA ARG A 1117 14.15 27.13 41.39
C ARG A 1117 12.69 26.82 41.10
N LEU A 1118 12.39 25.90 40.19
CA LEU A 1118 11.03 25.51 39.84
C LEU A 1118 10.29 24.90 41.03
N THR A 1119 10.99 24.18 41.92
CA THR A 1119 10.41 23.60 43.13
C THR A 1119 9.86 24.65 44.09
N GLN A 1120 10.46 25.85 44.11
CA GLN A 1120 9.96 26.98 44.92
C GLN A 1120 8.63 27.54 44.40
N ARG A 1121 8.24 27.22 43.15
CA ARG A 1121 6.96 27.62 42.55
C ARG A 1121 5.83 26.61 42.81
N ALA A 1122 6.14 25.47 43.40
CA ALA A 1122 5.16 24.47 43.83
C ALA A 1122 4.75 24.72 45.30
N ALA A 1123 3.47 24.56 45.62
CA ALA A 1123 3.00 24.41 47.00
C ALA A 1123 3.05 22.94 47.45
N GLY A 1124 2.92 22.69 48.76
CA GLY A 1124 2.89 21.33 49.29
C GLY A 1124 1.71 20.55 48.69
N GLY A 1125 1.99 19.43 48.04
CA GLY A 1125 0.98 18.64 47.32
C GLY A 1125 0.82 18.99 45.84
N GLU A 1126 1.68 19.86 45.30
CA GLU A 1126 1.72 20.20 43.89
C GLU A 1126 2.92 19.61 43.17
N LEU A 1127 2.72 19.32 41.89
CA LEU A 1127 3.76 18.97 40.92
C LEU A 1127 3.82 20.06 39.85
N VAL A 1128 5.00 20.64 39.64
CA VAL A 1128 5.24 21.62 38.58
C VAL A 1128 6.13 21.03 37.49
N LEU A 1129 5.67 21.11 36.24
CA LEU A 1129 6.39 20.65 35.06
C LEU A 1129 6.71 21.81 34.14
N THR A 1130 7.89 21.82 33.51
CA THR A 1130 8.14 22.73 32.39
C THR A 1130 7.44 22.24 31.12
N GLN A 1131 7.16 23.17 30.18
CA GLN A 1131 6.60 22.82 28.86
C GLN A 1131 7.37 21.68 28.18
N THR A 1132 8.71 21.66 28.30
CA THR A 1132 9.58 20.63 27.72
C THR A 1132 9.32 19.21 28.26
N VAL A 1133 8.79 19.09 29.48
CA VAL A 1133 8.42 17.81 30.08
C VAL A 1133 6.97 17.48 29.72
N ALA A 1134 6.07 18.46 29.82
CA ALA A 1134 4.65 18.26 29.54
C ALA A 1134 4.34 17.95 28.06
N SER A 1135 5.19 18.38 27.13
CA SER A 1135 5.03 18.10 25.69
C SER A 1135 5.50 16.70 25.28
N ASP A 1136 6.11 15.92 26.18
CA ASP A 1136 6.50 14.56 25.88
C ASP A 1136 5.25 13.66 25.74
N PRO A 1137 5.10 12.88 24.65
CA PRO A 1137 3.90 12.08 24.40
C PRO A 1137 3.55 11.12 25.55
N GLU A 1138 4.55 10.46 26.14
CA GLU A 1138 4.32 9.50 27.22
C GLU A 1138 3.91 10.20 28.52
N VAL A 1139 4.48 11.39 28.78
CA VAL A 1139 4.04 12.25 29.89
C VAL A 1139 2.59 12.69 29.67
N ALA A 1140 2.24 13.12 28.46
CA ALA A 1140 0.88 13.52 28.13
C ALA A 1140 -0.11 12.35 28.33
N ASP A 1141 0.28 11.11 28.05
CA ASP A 1141 -0.52 9.91 28.32
C ASP A 1141 -0.67 9.60 29.82
N VAL A 1142 0.42 9.73 30.59
CA VAL A 1142 0.38 9.60 32.06
C VAL A 1142 -0.55 10.65 32.67
N LEU A 1143 -0.51 11.89 32.19
CA LEU A 1143 -1.35 12.97 32.70
C LEU A 1143 -2.82 12.80 32.29
N ARG A 1144 -3.09 12.41 31.03
CA ARG A 1144 -4.46 12.16 30.53
C ARG A 1144 -5.13 10.98 31.23
N SER A 1145 -4.42 9.87 31.40
CA SER A 1145 -4.96 8.66 32.03
C SER A 1145 -5.40 8.88 33.48
N ARG A 1146 -4.82 9.87 34.17
CA ARG A 1146 -5.10 10.18 35.58
C ARG A 1146 -6.11 11.31 35.80
N GLY A 1147 -6.60 11.97 34.74
CA GLY A 1147 -7.69 12.96 34.82
C GLY A 1147 -7.44 14.15 35.76
N LEU A 1148 -6.18 14.55 35.93
CA LEU A 1148 -5.79 15.60 36.87
C LEU A 1148 -6.06 17.01 36.31
N LEU A 1149 -6.33 17.96 37.21
CA LEU A 1149 -6.44 19.38 36.86
C LEU A 1149 -5.04 19.94 36.58
N ILE A 1150 -4.83 20.41 35.35
CA ILE A 1150 -3.58 21.01 34.90
C ILE A 1150 -3.82 22.51 34.66
N GLU A 1151 -3.12 23.34 35.40
CA GLU A 1151 -3.12 24.78 35.21
C GLU A 1151 -1.86 25.20 34.45
N VAL A 1152 -2.05 25.93 33.34
CA VAL A 1152 -0.94 26.41 32.51
C VAL A 1152 -0.63 27.86 32.88
N LEU A 1153 0.57 28.09 33.40
CA LEU A 1153 1.05 29.40 33.85
C LEU A 1153 2.11 29.95 32.89
N PRO A 1154 2.11 31.26 32.59
CA PRO A 1154 3.20 31.89 31.82
C PRO A 1154 4.50 31.92 32.63
N GLU A 1155 5.64 31.72 31.97
CA GLU A 1155 6.98 31.82 32.58
C GLU A 1155 7.46 33.29 32.54
N GLU A 1156 7.82 33.88 33.68
CA GLU A 1156 8.28 35.28 33.74
C GLU A 1156 9.63 35.49 33.02
N ALA A 1157 9.72 36.60 32.28
CA ALA A 1157 10.68 36.90 31.21
C ALA A 1157 12.16 37.15 31.62
N SER A 1158 12.69 36.50 32.65
CA SER A 1158 14.09 36.72 33.10
C SER A 1158 15.12 35.69 32.59
N SER A 1159 14.71 34.70 31.78
CA SER A 1159 15.65 33.83 31.06
C SER A 1159 15.20 33.66 29.61
N SER A 1160 16.14 33.48 28.69
CA SER A 1160 15.99 33.69 27.24
C SER A 1160 15.09 32.68 26.48
N MET A 1161 14.07 32.12 27.11
CA MET A 1161 12.97 31.39 26.47
C MET A 1161 11.64 31.77 27.14
N ALA A 1162 10.70 32.32 26.36
CA ALA A 1162 9.31 32.47 26.78
C ALA A 1162 8.65 31.08 26.79
N GLY A 1163 8.38 30.53 27.97
CA GLY A 1163 7.78 29.20 28.15
C GLY A 1163 6.48 29.19 28.95
N PHE A 1164 5.86 28.01 29.03
CA PHE A 1164 4.71 27.74 29.91
C PHE A 1164 5.11 26.73 30.99
N LEU A 1165 4.55 26.87 32.18
CA LEU A 1165 4.63 25.87 33.25
C LEU A 1165 3.29 25.19 33.42
N HIS A 1166 3.32 23.89 33.70
CA HIS A 1166 2.14 23.09 33.99
C HIS A 1166 2.14 22.79 35.48
N ARG A 1167 1.23 23.41 36.23
CA ARG A 1167 1.01 23.16 37.65
C ARG A 1167 -0.11 22.15 37.83
N ILE A 1168 0.16 21.11 38.61
CA ILE A 1168 -0.75 19.99 38.84
C ILE A 1168 -0.97 19.86 40.35
N THR A 1169 -2.22 20.03 40.79
CA THR A 1169 -2.60 19.82 42.20
C THR A 1169 -2.95 18.36 42.41
N VAL A 1170 -2.21 17.66 43.28
CA VAL A 1170 -2.39 16.23 43.51
C VAL A 1170 -3.25 15.99 44.76
N PRO A 1171 -4.40 15.29 44.65
CA PRO A 1171 -5.31 15.10 45.77
C PRO A 1171 -4.73 14.18 46.86
N ALA A 1172 -5.29 14.27 48.07
CA ALA A 1172 -4.72 13.62 49.24
C ALA A 1172 -4.84 12.09 49.31
N ARG A 1173 -5.74 11.52 48.51
CA ARG A 1173 -5.97 10.08 48.36
C ARG A 1173 -5.71 9.65 46.93
N PHE A 1174 -4.57 10.06 46.37
CA PHE A 1174 -4.19 9.63 45.03
C PHE A 1174 -3.80 8.14 45.09
N PRO A 1175 -4.47 7.25 44.33
CA PRO A 1175 -4.15 5.83 44.35
C PRO A 1175 -2.72 5.63 43.84
N VAL A 1176 -1.91 4.99 44.69
CA VAL A 1176 -0.60 4.46 44.34
C VAL A 1176 -0.85 3.02 43.91
N GLU A 1177 -1.08 2.81 42.61
CA GLU A 1177 -0.93 1.47 42.02
C GLU A 1177 0.54 1.20 41.74
#